data_AF-A0A9P4UFJ8-F1
#
_entry.id   AF-A0A9P4UFJ8-F1
#
_cell.length_a   1.000
_cell.length_b   1.000
_cell.length_c   1.000
_cell.angle_alpha   90.00
_cell.angle_beta   90.00
_cell.angle_gamma   90.00
#
_symmetry.space_group_name_H-M   'P 1'
#
loop_
_entity.id
_entity.type
_entity.pdbx_description
1 polymer ?
#
loop_
_entity_poly.entity_id
_entity_poly.type
_entity_poly.pdbx_seq_one_letter_code
_entity_poly.pdbx_strand_id
1 'polypeptide(L)'
;MSSGALTNFAQTGSWDWAKLGAYAVSFLARVANCDVEPYTMVLGVQIGQKLPLSRQGEERVSAAVANLKAYRSIGDALTFGYGPTSIVRTLGGHVDGLALVAISAALTEVYNESVAASVLKEILIYLDLQREATPLLQSWLKIVKACAGTLATTEFAVRAEDMMKLHPTETSLPSATASDFHDSWRSRSKPQDIAKALVTLGEISRKKTESVIIVGGGDVGFLAAVAEWLFDMKIVILNSDGRTPIYPVSTSGSPAQVRFIYQDRTAMSSSQNMELDVLQYSRKVIYLKDVSDILWANKENRSLENLVAGRLGWDRCLSSAFGNTYAQLTNQGEIFGNTLGYAARIFKAVATAEPGIDIETRRNWIYYTDAGSGFGYLQHLISRFPELSKFRAAMDEGAAEADHQEARKKYGLYLSLLAQPCKCAWCTPGVRESSKTGWCAVVVVETILKAGLLLSNVLVEPGLTPKRSGFERLYDRQTDARSEPRERPVKSIDWVIEPERGHEILYTVNHRVRSMVDSALGLFSNHEVEIDHDSGCAFVENGICAYRMILDDLAVRDDTGIMLAQIRILPGQMVWSNTPFSRIEDMYVDHPDYCWIDDDDRIVPDELEFGKPSLLLEESTRSLKVSFQLLNSRGRILHILPTYTANEVLEHHGLVTCDHRPNIFRGNRAIGEGMHFQVQNIHGREVTTYRAPPGASAFAALTIAKMPVTDYDVVCNNKCMECALHTAARLYYRSTQPLLIVSY
;
A
#
# COMPACT_ATOMS: atom_id res chain seq x y z
N MET A 1 40.39 47.35 59.39
CA MET A 1 40.11 47.60 57.95
C MET A 1 40.15 46.27 57.21
N SER A 2 39.47 46.16 56.08
CA SER A 2 39.14 44.90 55.42
C SER A 2 39.94 44.64 54.14
N SER A 3 40.28 43.37 53.89
CA SER A 3 40.42 42.81 52.54
C SER A 3 39.68 41.46 52.53
N GLY A 4 38.41 41.48 52.14
CA GLY A 4 37.57 40.27 52.10
C GLY A 4 37.94 39.42 50.88
N ALA A 5 38.05 38.11 51.08
CA ALA A 5 38.18 37.18 49.97
C ALA A 5 36.86 37.12 49.18
N LEU A 6 36.91 37.43 47.88
CA LEU A 6 35.83 37.13 46.96
C LEU A 6 36.11 35.77 46.30
N THR A 7 35.13 34.88 46.39
CA THR A 7 35.18 33.51 45.87
C THR A 7 35.24 33.49 44.34
N ASN A 8 36.06 32.58 43.78
CA ASN A 8 36.04 32.28 42.35
C ASN A 8 34.63 31.87 41.90
N PHE A 9 33.98 32.68 41.07
CA PHE A 9 32.84 32.22 40.29
C PHE A 9 33.33 31.23 39.22
N ALA A 10 32.93 29.96 39.33
CA ALA A 10 33.11 29.01 38.24
C ALA A 10 32.21 29.40 37.06
N GLN A 11 32.81 29.75 35.92
CA GLN A 11 32.06 30.01 34.68
C GLN A 11 31.54 28.70 34.06
N THR A 12 30.48 28.14 34.65
CA THR A 12 29.69 27.08 34.02
C THR A 12 28.83 27.67 32.90
N GLY A 13 29.19 27.42 31.64
CA GLY A 13 28.37 27.81 30.48
C GLY A 13 29.11 28.57 29.39
N SER A 14 30.17 27.97 28.82
CA SER A 14 30.59 28.37 27.48
C SER A 14 29.54 27.86 26.49
N TRP A 15 28.69 28.76 25.98
CA TRP A 15 27.76 28.42 24.90
C TRP A 15 28.54 28.33 23.59
N ASP A 16 28.60 27.12 23.04
CA ASP A 16 29.28 26.86 21.76
C ASP A 16 28.43 27.36 20.59
N TRP A 17 28.59 28.65 20.28
CA TRP A 17 27.89 29.32 19.18
C TRP A 17 28.15 28.67 17.81
N ALA A 18 29.29 27.99 17.62
CA ALA A 18 29.58 27.28 16.38
C ALA A 18 28.73 26.00 16.28
N LYS A 19 28.60 25.22 17.35
CA LYS A 19 27.66 24.08 17.39
C LYS A 19 26.20 24.52 17.27
N LEU A 20 25.82 25.61 17.92
CA LEU A 20 24.44 26.12 17.90
C LEU A 20 24.08 26.66 16.50
N GLY A 21 24.99 27.38 15.85
CA GLY A 21 24.88 27.79 14.46
C GLY A 21 24.83 26.61 13.48
N ALA A 22 25.73 25.62 13.64
CA ALA A 22 25.74 24.42 12.81
C ALA A 22 24.44 23.60 12.95
N TYR A 23 23.91 23.47 14.17
CA TYR A 23 22.60 22.84 14.39
C TYR A 23 21.49 23.61 13.66
N ALA A 24 21.40 24.94 13.86
CA ALA A 24 20.39 25.78 13.21
C ALA A 24 20.46 25.72 11.67
N VAL A 25 21.66 25.78 11.09
CA VAL A 25 21.87 25.63 9.64
C VAL A 25 21.46 24.23 9.17
N SER A 26 21.82 23.17 9.89
CA SER A 26 21.43 21.79 9.53
C SER A 26 19.91 21.56 9.65
N PHE A 27 19.25 22.21 10.61
CA PHE A 27 17.80 22.20 10.78
C PHE A 27 17.12 22.92 9.60
N LEU A 28 17.54 24.16 9.31
CA LEU A 28 17.00 24.95 8.21
C LEU A 28 17.22 24.27 6.85
N ALA A 29 18.38 23.63 6.63
CA ALA A 29 18.64 22.85 5.44
C ALA A 29 17.70 21.64 5.30
N ARG A 30 17.44 20.88 6.39
CA ARG A 30 16.45 19.77 6.34
C ARG A 30 15.03 20.26 6.09
N VAL A 31 14.65 21.38 6.72
CA VAL A 31 13.33 22.01 6.53
C VAL A 31 13.15 22.46 5.08
N ALA A 32 14.14 23.15 4.51
CA ALA A 32 14.14 23.57 3.11
C ALA A 32 14.22 22.40 2.11
N ASN A 33 14.97 21.34 2.41
CA ASN A 33 15.06 20.16 1.53
C ASN A 33 13.78 19.30 1.56
N CYS A 34 13.04 19.29 2.69
CA CYS A 34 11.66 18.81 2.73
C CYS A 34 10.66 19.78 2.05
N ASP A 35 11.16 20.83 1.38
CA ASP A 35 10.41 21.85 0.66
C ASP A 35 9.49 22.70 1.57
N VAL A 36 9.65 22.55 2.90
CA VAL A 36 8.85 23.23 3.94
C VAL A 36 9.40 24.63 4.19
N GLU A 37 8.48 25.60 4.23
CA GLU A 37 8.79 26.99 4.60
C GLU A 37 9.20 27.10 6.09
N PRO A 38 10.40 27.62 6.43
CA PRO A 38 10.87 27.70 7.82
C PRO A 38 9.96 28.49 8.76
N TYR A 39 9.28 29.53 8.26
CA TYR A 39 8.32 30.31 9.04
C TYR A 39 7.09 29.47 9.44
N THR A 40 6.53 28.71 8.49
CA THR A 40 5.42 27.77 8.77
C THR A 40 5.85 26.67 9.75
N MET A 41 7.10 26.21 9.68
CA MET A 41 7.65 25.27 10.67
C MET A 41 7.72 25.86 12.08
N VAL A 42 8.16 27.12 12.24
CA VAL A 42 8.16 27.81 13.54
C VAL A 42 6.74 27.96 14.10
N LEU A 43 5.76 28.29 13.26
CA LEU A 43 4.36 28.35 13.68
C LEU A 43 3.81 26.96 14.07
N GLY A 44 4.19 25.90 13.36
CA GLY A 44 3.86 24.52 13.72
C GLY A 44 4.41 24.13 15.10
N VAL A 45 5.65 24.48 15.43
CA VAL A 45 6.23 24.25 16.76
C VAL A 45 5.48 25.07 17.84
N GLN A 46 5.04 26.29 17.52
CA GLN A 46 4.16 27.07 18.42
C GLN A 46 2.78 26.42 18.62
N ILE A 47 2.22 25.73 17.62
CA ILE A 47 1.01 24.89 17.77
C ILE A 47 1.30 23.72 18.73
N GLY A 48 2.45 23.05 18.58
CA GLY A 48 2.92 22.01 19.51
C GLY A 48 2.94 22.49 20.96
N GLN A 49 3.49 23.69 21.22
CA GLN A 49 3.45 24.34 22.55
C GLN A 49 2.04 24.60 23.09
N LYS A 50 1.01 24.67 22.23
CA LYS A 50 -0.39 24.80 22.67
C LYS A 50 -1.09 23.44 22.82
N LEU A 51 -0.49 22.36 22.35
CA LEU A 51 -0.99 20.98 22.40
C LEU A 51 0.02 20.05 23.11
N PRO A 52 0.50 20.38 24.34
CA PRO A 52 1.52 19.57 25.00
C PRO A 52 1.00 18.17 25.30
N LEU A 53 1.80 17.18 24.91
CA LEU A 53 1.56 15.78 25.15
C LEU A 53 1.56 15.47 26.66
N SER A 54 0.95 14.35 27.03
CA SER A 54 1.19 13.74 28.33
C SER A 54 2.56 13.06 28.36
N ARG A 55 3.13 12.81 29.54
CA ARG A 55 4.37 12.01 29.67
C ARG A 55 4.25 10.65 28.96
N GLN A 56 3.11 9.95 29.12
CA GLN A 56 2.91 8.68 28.41
C GLN A 56 2.80 8.88 26.89
N GLY A 57 2.18 9.96 26.43
CA GLY A 57 2.14 10.35 25.02
C GLY A 57 3.52 10.66 24.44
N GLU A 58 4.37 11.38 25.18
CA GLU A 58 5.77 11.62 24.81
C GLU A 58 6.54 10.30 24.70
N GLU A 59 6.43 9.43 25.69
CA GLU A 59 7.08 8.10 25.69
C GLU A 59 6.58 7.23 24.51
N ARG A 60 5.27 7.21 24.23
CA ARG A 60 4.64 6.48 23.11
C ARG A 60 5.08 7.02 21.74
N VAL A 61 5.04 8.35 21.52
CA VAL A 61 5.39 8.96 20.23
C VAL A 61 6.91 8.97 20.01
N SER A 62 7.71 9.19 21.05
CA SER A 62 9.18 9.11 20.95
C SER A 62 9.63 7.69 20.57
N ALA A 63 9.03 6.66 21.19
CA ALA A 63 9.26 5.27 20.80
C ALA A 63 8.83 4.99 19.35
N ALA A 64 7.69 5.54 18.88
CA ALA A 64 7.28 5.43 17.49
C ALA A 64 8.33 6.04 16.54
N VAL A 65 8.74 7.30 16.77
CA VAL A 65 9.75 8.03 15.97
C VAL A 65 11.12 7.35 15.99
N ALA A 66 11.50 6.71 17.10
CA ALA A 66 12.73 5.91 17.18
C ALA A 66 12.63 4.66 16.30
N ASN A 67 11.54 3.89 16.42
CA ASN A 67 11.31 2.60 15.78
C ASN A 67 11.03 2.67 14.26
N LEU A 68 10.78 3.86 13.70
CA LEU A 68 10.70 4.05 12.26
C LEU A 68 11.93 3.44 11.56
N LYS A 69 11.73 2.75 10.43
CA LYS A 69 12.82 2.15 9.66
C LYS A 69 13.15 2.94 8.40
N ALA A 70 14.32 2.63 7.84
CA ALA A 70 14.73 3.09 6.53
C ALA A 70 15.47 1.96 5.81
N TYR A 71 15.14 1.76 4.54
CA TYR A 71 15.84 0.86 3.62
C TYR A 71 16.62 1.71 2.62
N ARG A 72 17.67 1.16 2.02
CA ARG A 72 18.52 1.87 1.04
C ARG A 72 18.58 1.07 -0.25
N SER A 73 18.60 1.77 -1.38
CA SER A 73 18.82 1.12 -2.68
C SER A 73 20.26 0.66 -2.86
N ILE A 74 20.51 -0.05 -3.96
CA ILE A 74 21.84 -0.25 -4.53
C ILE A 74 22.65 1.05 -4.48
N GLY A 75 23.88 0.96 -3.95
CA GLY A 75 24.81 2.07 -3.84
C GLY A 75 24.46 3.16 -2.81
N ASP A 76 23.50 2.92 -1.91
CA ASP A 76 22.96 3.90 -0.95
C ASP A 76 22.36 5.17 -1.60
N ALA A 77 22.05 5.12 -2.90
CA ALA A 77 21.61 6.27 -3.69
C ALA A 77 20.23 6.80 -3.29
N LEU A 78 19.28 5.91 -2.96
CA LEU A 78 17.94 6.23 -2.47
C LEU A 78 17.78 5.75 -1.02
N THR A 79 16.92 6.43 -0.27
CA THR A 79 16.40 5.95 1.02
C THR A 79 14.88 5.86 0.98
N PHE A 80 14.34 4.70 1.35
CA PHE A 80 12.90 4.43 1.48
C PHE A 80 12.51 4.37 2.96
N GLY A 81 11.43 5.04 3.36
CA GLY A 81 10.97 5.14 4.74
C GLY A 81 11.47 6.42 5.43
N TYR A 82 11.92 6.32 6.67
CA TYR A 82 12.32 7.47 7.50
C TYR A 82 13.79 7.41 7.90
N GLY A 83 14.65 7.91 7.01
CA GLY A 83 16.10 8.02 7.22
C GLY A 83 16.52 8.87 8.43
N PRO A 84 17.80 8.83 8.84
CA PRO A 84 18.31 9.56 10.01
C PRO A 84 18.31 11.09 9.83
N THR A 85 18.22 11.58 8.60
CA THR A 85 18.13 13.01 8.27
C THR A 85 16.69 13.54 8.22
N SER A 86 15.67 12.69 8.46
CA SER A 86 14.27 13.10 8.32
C SER A 86 13.87 14.23 9.28
N ILE A 87 12.97 15.08 8.82
CA ILE A 87 12.42 16.16 9.64
C ILE A 87 11.64 15.64 10.86
N VAL A 88 10.99 14.47 10.74
CA VAL A 88 10.29 13.78 11.86
C VAL A 88 11.25 13.44 12.99
N ARG A 89 12.41 12.83 12.71
CA ARG A 89 13.43 12.56 13.75
C ARG A 89 14.06 13.83 14.29
N THR A 90 14.15 14.87 13.47
CA THR A 90 14.71 16.17 13.86
C THR A 90 13.76 16.94 14.79
N LEU A 91 12.46 16.90 14.53
CA LEU A 91 11.41 17.47 15.39
C LEU A 91 11.19 16.65 16.65
N GLY A 92 11.22 15.32 16.56
CA GLY A 92 11.09 14.42 17.71
C GLY A 92 12.22 14.53 18.74
N GLY A 93 13.30 15.25 18.44
CA GLY A 93 14.35 15.62 19.40
C GLY A 93 13.96 16.75 20.36
N HIS A 94 12.79 17.40 20.19
CA HIS A 94 12.28 18.48 21.03
C HIS A 94 10.81 18.23 21.37
N VAL A 95 10.39 18.47 22.62
CA VAL A 95 9.01 18.18 23.09
C VAL A 95 7.95 18.87 22.22
N ASP A 96 8.14 20.16 21.93
CA ASP A 96 7.21 20.93 21.09
C ASP A 96 7.14 20.41 19.64
N GLY A 97 8.26 19.94 19.10
CA GLY A 97 8.34 19.32 17.77
C GLY A 97 7.72 17.93 17.73
N LEU A 98 7.91 17.14 18.79
CA LEU A 98 7.27 15.84 18.99
C LEU A 98 5.74 15.98 19.07
N ALA A 99 5.23 17.04 19.71
CA ALA A 99 3.81 17.36 19.75
C ALA A 99 3.24 17.74 18.37
N LEU A 100 3.97 18.54 17.57
CA LEU A 100 3.60 18.83 16.18
C LEU A 100 3.55 17.55 15.32
N VAL A 101 4.58 16.70 15.42
CA VAL A 101 4.65 15.40 14.73
C VAL A 101 3.48 14.51 15.14
N ALA A 102 3.21 14.39 16.44
CA ALA A 102 2.13 13.56 16.97
C ALA A 102 0.75 13.94 16.41
N ILE A 103 0.40 15.24 16.46
CA ILE A 103 -0.90 15.72 15.98
C ILE A 103 -1.01 15.62 14.46
N SER A 104 0.06 15.95 13.72
CA SER A 104 0.08 15.86 12.26
C SER A 104 -0.07 14.41 11.78
N ALA A 105 0.68 13.48 12.38
CA ALA A 105 0.59 12.05 12.08
C ALA A 105 -0.77 11.47 12.48
N ALA A 106 -1.27 11.78 13.68
CA ALA A 106 -2.58 11.31 14.15
C ALA A 106 -3.71 11.71 13.19
N LEU A 107 -3.69 12.95 12.67
CA LEU A 107 -4.64 13.38 11.65
C LEU A 107 -4.53 12.55 10.36
N THR A 108 -3.32 12.24 9.87
CA THR A 108 -3.14 11.44 8.63
C THR A 108 -3.46 9.94 8.77
N GLU A 109 -3.45 9.40 9.98
CA GLU A 109 -3.88 8.00 10.19
C GLU A 109 -5.40 7.84 9.95
N VAL A 110 -6.19 8.91 10.08
CA VAL A 110 -7.66 8.88 9.92
C VAL A 110 -8.14 9.64 8.66
N TYR A 111 -7.56 10.79 8.36
CA TYR A 111 -7.95 11.68 7.26
C TYR A 111 -6.94 11.70 6.10
N ASN A 112 -7.36 12.21 4.95
CA ASN A 112 -6.48 12.60 3.85
C ASN A 112 -5.60 13.82 4.28
N GLU A 113 -4.34 13.87 3.81
CA GLU A 113 -3.37 14.95 4.09
C GLU A 113 -3.93 16.37 3.87
N SER A 114 -4.77 16.59 2.86
CA SER A 114 -5.42 17.88 2.56
C SER A 114 -6.33 18.36 3.71
N VAL A 115 -7.05 17.43 4.33
CA VAL A 115 -7.94 17.68 5.47
C VAL A 115 -7.11 17.95 6.72
N ALA A 116 -6.07 17.15 6.96
CA ALA A 116 -5.15 17.34 8.08
C ALA A 116 -4.43 18.70 8.03
N ALA A 117 -3.98 19.13 6.84
CA ALA A 117 -3.37 20.45 6.62
C ALA A 117 -4.36 21.59 6.87
N SER A 118 -5.63 21.39 6.50
CA SER A 118 -6.70 22.34 6.78
C SER A 118 -6.96 22.46 8.29
N VAL A 119 -6.97 21.35 9.02
CA VAL A 119 -7.10 21.37 10.50
C VAL A 119 -5.93 22.11 11.15
N LEU A 120 -4.66 21.87 10.75
CA LEU A 120 -3.53 22.61 11.31
C LEU A 120 -3.62 24.12 11.06
N LYS A 121 -4.04 24.54 9.85
CA LYS A 121 -4.26 25.95 9.53
C LYS A 121 -5.35 26.58 10.41
N GLU A 122 -6.47 25.88 10.61
CA GLU A 122 -7.56 26.36 11.47
C GLU A 122 -7.18 26.36 12.97
N ILE A 123 -6.28 25.48 13.40
CA ILE A 123 -5.68 25.54 14.76
C ILE A 123 -4.89 26.85 14.94
N LEU A 124 -4.09 27.27 13.94
CA LEU A 124 -3.38 28.56 14.00
C LEU A 124 -4.36 29.74 14.16
N ILE A 125 -5.41 29.76 13.33
CA ILE A 125 -6.43 30.80 13.30
C ILE A 125 -7.20 30.85 14.65
N TYR A 126 -7.59 29.70 15.19
CA TYR A 126 -8.30 29.62 16.48
C TYR A 126 -7.42 29.99 17.68
N LEU A 127 -6.09 29.77 17.60
CA LEU A 127 -5.11 30.18 18.62
C LEU A 127 -4.69 31.66 18.53
N ASP A 128 -5.16 32.40 17.52
CA ASP A 128 -4.84 33.80 17.24
C ASP A 128 -3.34 34.08 17.03
N LEU A 129 -2.59 33.06 16.59
CA LEU A 129 -1.13 33.15 16.39
C LEU A 129 -0.80 33.89 15.08
N GLN A 130 -0.61 35.21 15.17
CA GLN A 130 -0.13 36.09 14.09
C GLN A 130 -1.05 36.16 12.86
N ARG A 131 -2.29 36.66 13.03
CA ARG A 131 -3.28 36.82 11.94
C ARG A 131 -2.71 37.43 10.65
N GLU A 132 -1.89 38.47 10.79
CA GLU A 132 -1.37 39.28 9.68
C GLU A 132 -0.44 38.51 8.72
N ALA A 133 0.11 37.36 9.17
CA ALA A 133 1.02 36.52 8.40
C ALA A 133 0.67 35.03 8.58
N THR A 134 -0.57 34.65 8.21
CA THR A 134 -1.02 33.25 8.15
C THR A 134 -0.50 32.54 6.88
N PRO A 135 0.25 31.43 6.96
CA PRO A 135 0.77 30.75 5.78
C PRO A 135 -0.31 30.12 4.89
N LEU A 136 0.06 29.91 3.62
CA LEU A 136 -0.78 29.22 2.64
C LEU A 136 -1.00 27.74 3.02
N LEU A 137 -2.14 27.17 2.61
CA LEU A 137 -2.48 25.78 2.89
C LEU A 137 -1.43 24.79 2.34
N GLN A 138 -0.76 25.14 1.25
CA GLN A 138 0.33 24.34 0.67
C GLN A 138 1.56 24.24 1.60
N SER A 139 1.91 25.30 2.35
CA SER A 139 2.99 25.22 3.35
C SER A 139 2.65 24.25 4.48
N TRP A 140 1.39 24.22 4.91
CA TRP A 140 0.90 23.25 5.91
C TRP A 140 0.85 21.82 5.36
N LEU A 141 0.43 21.63 4.10
CA LEU A 141 0.38 20.32 3.44
C LEU A 141 1.75 19.63 3.41
N LYS A 142 2.84 20.39 3.19
CA LYS A 142 4.21 19.85 3.22
C LYS A 142 4.63 19.35 4.61
N ILE A 143 4.25 20.06 5.69
CA ILE A 143 4.50 19.61 7.08
C ILE A 143 3.75 18.31 7.36
N VAL A 144 2.48 18.24 6.96
CA VAL A 144 1.63 17.06 7.11
C VAL A 144 2.21 15.87 6.34
N LYS A 145 2.53 16.05 5.05
CA LYS A 145 3.20 15.03 4.19
C LYS A 145 4.50 14.51 4.78
N ALA A 146 5.25 15.35 5.49
CA ALA A 146 6.48 14.94 6.14
C ALA A 146 6.26 14.12 7.42
N CYS A 147 5.18 14.37 8.16
CA CYS A 147 4.83 13.64 9.39
C CYS A 147 3.94 12.41 9.15
N ALA A 148 3.31 12.31 7.98
CA ALA A 148 2.33 11.29 7.66
C ALA A 148 2.88 9.86 7.82
N GLY A 149 2.11 8.96 8.40
CA GLY A 149 2.53 7.56 8.60
C GLY A 149 3.48 7.33 9.79
N THR A 150 3.92 8.38 10.51
CA THR A 150 4.77 8.24 11.71
C THR A 150 4.13 7.35 12.81
N LEU A 151 2.80 7.23 12.81
CA LEU A 151 2.05 6.41 13.78
C LEU A 151 1.46 5.11 13.16
N ALA A 152 1.75 4.82 11.88
CA ALA A 152 1.10 3.73 11.13
C ALA A 152 1.44 2.31 11.61
N THR A 153 2.55 2.14 12.33
CA THR A 153 2.96 0.89 13.00
C THR A 153 2.62 0.86 14.50
N THR A 154 1.81 1.82 14.97
CA THR A 154 1.40 1.94 16.39
C THR A 154 -0.07 1.60 16.59
N GLU A 155 -0.43 1.27 17.83
CA GLU A 155 -1.82 1.01 18.22
C GLU A 155 -2.76 2.22 18.05
N PHE A 156 -2.23 3.46 17.88
CA PHE A 156 -3.05 4.68 17.79
C PHE A 156 -4.14 4.57 16.72
N ALA A 157 -3.75 4.19 15.50
CA ALA A 157 -4.65 4.14 14.34
C ALA A 157 -5.72 3.05 14.46
N VAL A 158 -5.42 1.97 15.20
CA VAL A 158 -6.37 0.89 15.51
C VAL A 158 -7.32 1.31 16.65
N ARG A 159 -6.80 2.00 17.67
CA ARG A 159 -7.60 2.53 18.78
C ARG A 159 -8.58 3.61 18.33
N ALA A 160 -8.17 4.50 17.41
CA ALA A 160 -9.05 5.46 16.77
C ALA A 160 -10.17 4.76 15.99
N GLU A 161 -9.84 3.76 15.18
CA GLU A 161 -10.80 2.98 14.40
C GLU A 161 -11.78 2.19 15.29
N ASP A 162 -11.29 1.58 16.38
CA ASP A 162 -12.13 0.90 17.38
C ASP A 162 -13.08 1.84 18.12
N MET A 163 -12.65 3.06 18.43
CA MET A 163 -13.54 4.06 19.02
C MET A 163 -14.59 4.53 18.00
N MET A 164 -14.21 4.83 16.76
CA MET A 164 -15.18 5.28 15.73
C MET A 164 -16.31 4.27 15.52
N LYS A 165 -15.99 2.96 15.46
CA LYS A 165 -16.98 1.85 15.37
C LYS A 165 -18.04 1.83 16.49
N LEU A 166 -17.85 2.55 17.60
CA LEU A 166 -18.85 2.64 18.68
C LEU A 166 -20.05 3.53 18.31
N HIS A 167 -19.99 4.26 17.19
CA HIS A 167 -21.11 5.04 16.68
C HIS A 167 -22.27 4.13 16.24
N PRO A 168 -23.52 4.36 16.71
CA PRO A 168 -24.61 3.37 16.63
C PRO A 168 -25.10 3.00 15.22
N THR A 169 -24.75 3.77 14.17
CA THR A 169 -25.19 3.52 12.79
C THR A 169 -24.13 2.88 11.87
N GLU A 170 -22.88 2.69 12.32
CA GLU A 170 -21.73 2.42 11.43
C GLU A 170 -21.64 0.99 10.83
N THR A 171 -22.58 0.08 11.09
CA THR A 171 -22.45 -1.33 10.66
C THR A 171 -22.84 -1.61 9.18
N SER A 172 -22.98 -0.58 8.34
CA SER A 172 -23.57 -0.67 7.00
C SER A 172 -22.71 0.00 5.93
N LEU A 173 -22.58 -0.62 4.76
CA LEU A 173 -21.89 -0.07 3.58
C LEU A 173 -22.66 1.11 2.95
N PRO A 174 -21.99 2.13 2.38
CA PRO A 174 -22.56 3.01 1.35
C PRO A 174 -23.25 2.27 0.19
N SER A 175 -24.34 2.85 -0.31
CA SER A 175 -25.05 2.39 -1.51
C SER A 175 -24.55 3.12 -2.77
N ALA A 176 -23.91 2.39 -3.70
CA ALA A 176 -23.41 2.95 -4.96
C ALA A 176 -24.52 3.53 -5.88
N THR A 177 -25.77 3.09 -5.72
CA THR A 177 -26.93 3.65 -6.45
C THR A 177 -27.62 4.72 -5.61
N ALA A 178 -27.42 5.98 -6.00
CA ALA A 178 -27.99 7.14 -5.34
C ALA A 178 -29.24 7.65 -6.07
N SER A 179 -30.41 7.30 -5.55
CA SER A 179 -31.63 8.13 -5.59
C SER A 179 -31.80 8.83 -4.24
N ASP A 180 -31.69 8.06 -3.16
CA ASP A 180 -31.99 8.49 -1.79
C ASP A 180 -30.74 8.33 -0.90
N PHE A 181 -30.36 9.42 -0.21
CA PHE A 181 -29.17 9.48 0.65
C PHE A 181 -29.47 8.88 2.03
N HIS A 182 -28.85 7.75 2.37
CA HIS A 182 -29.08 7.06 3.66
C HIS A 182 -27.80 6.65 4.40
N ASP A 183 -27.53 7.35 5.52
CA ASP A 183 -27.17 6.89 6.88
C ASP A 183 -26.00 5.90 7.12
N SER A 184 -25.33 5.44 6.08
CA SER A 184 -24.26 4.43 6.10
C SER A 184 -22.84 5.02 6.11
N TRP A 185 -22.72 6.33 5.93
CA TRP A 185 -21.43 7.00 5.78
C TRP A 185 -20.96 7.58 7.11
N ARG A 186 -19.66 7.46 7.40
CA ARG A 186 -19.06 8.20 8.52
C ARG A 186 -19.21 9.70 8.29
N SER A 187 -19.80 10.36 9.27
CA SER A 187 -20.00 11.79 9.31
C SER A 187 -18.67 12.50 9.53
N ARG A 188 -18.30 13.37 8.59
CA ARG A 188 -17.10 14.20 8.63
C ARG A 188 -17.47 15.63 9.02
N SER A 189 -16.77 16.15 10.00
CA SER A 189 -16.99 17.48 10.57
C SER A 189 -16.15 18.55 9.87
N LYS A 190 -16.50 19.81 10.10
CA LYS A 190 -15.71 20.95 9.63
C LYS A 190 -14.30 20.96 10.25
N PRO A 191 -13.23 21.23 9.47
CA PRO A 191 -11.88 21.41 10.01
C PRO A 191 -11.79 22.45 11.14
N GLN A 192 -12.63 23.50 11.10
CA GLN A 192 -12.72 24.49 12.19
C GLN A 192 -13.17 23.88 13.52
N ASP A 193 -14.15 22.96 13.50
CA ASP A 193 -14.70 22.36 14.72
C ASP A 193 -13.72 21.31 15.29
N ILE A 194 -13.05 20.54 14.43
CA ILE A 194 -11.98 19.61 14.81
C ILE A 194 -10.79 20.39 15.43
N ALA A 195 -10.37 21.49 14.81
CA ALA A 195 -9.32 22.37 15.33
C ALA A 195 -9.67 22.92 16.72
N LYS A 196 -10.88 23.44 16.89
CA LYS A 196 -11.42 23.95 18.16
C LYS A 196 -11.47 22.87 19.26
N ALA A 197 -11.83 21.64 18.89
CA ALA A 197 -11.81 20.49 19.81
C ALA A 197 -10.37 20.16 20.26
N LEU A 198 -9.43 19.99 19.31
CA LEU A 198 -8.02 19.71 19.59
C LEU A 198 -7.37 20.77 20.50
N VAL A 199 -7.59 22.06 20.22
CA VAL A 199 -7.09 23.16 21.08
C VAL A 199 -7.70 23.11 22.49
N THR A 200 -8.98 22.74 22.62
CA THR A 200 -9.63 22.59 23.92
C THR A 200 -9.11 21.38 24.70
N LEU A 201 -8.75 20.28 24.04
CA LEU A 201 -7.99 19.19 24.68
C LEU A 201 -6.62 19.71 25.16
N GLY A 202 -5.91 20.49 24.35
CA GLY A 202 -4.67 21.17 24.77
C GLY A 202 -4.87 22.07 26.00
N GLU A 203 -5.98 22.80 26.13
CA GLU A 203 -6.32 23.56 27.35
C GLU A 203 -6.49 22.67 28.60
N ILE A 204 -7.12 21.50 28.46
CA ILE A 204 -7.32 20.54 29.56
C ILE A 204 -5.98 19.92 29.98
N SER A 205 -5.14 19.53 29.02
CA SER A 205 -3.76 19.07 29.29
C SER A 205 -2.97 20.10 30.11
N ARG A 206 -3.08 21.39 29.74
CA ARG A 206 -2.48 22.53 30.45
C ARG A 206 -3.24 22.99 31.71
N LYS A 207 -4.27 22.25 32.16
CA LYS A 207 -5.10 22.55 33.34
C LYS A 207 -5.76 23.94 33.32
N LYS A 208 -5.99 24.52 32.14
CA LYS A 208 -6.75 25.77 31.96
C LYS A 208 -8.26 25.55 32.00
N THR A 209 -8.69 24.36 31.58
CA THR A 209 -10.09 23.93 31.51
C THR A 209 -10.21 22.63 32.30
N GLU A 210 -11.18 22.53 33.21
CA GLU A 210 -11.34 21.36 34.09
C GLU A 210 -11.96 20.17 33.35
N SER A 211 -12.93 20.44 32.48
CA SER A 211 -13.58 19.43 31.63
C SER A 211 -14.28 20.04 30.41
N VAL A 212 -14.55 19.21 29.40
CA VAL A 212 -15.33 19.56 28.20
C VAL A 212 -16.29 18.43 27.81
N ILE A 213 -17.41 18.78 27.18
CA ILE A 213 -18.27 17.84 26.46
C ILE A 213 -18.14 18.09 24.95
N ILE A 214 -17.90 17.04 24.18
CA ILE A 214 -17.78 17.08 22.71
C ILE A 214 -18.88 16.20 22.13
N VAL A 215 -19.70 16.77 21.24
CA VAL A 215 -20.86 16.13 20.62
C VAL A 215 -20.70 16.13 19.10
N GLY A 216 -20.95 15.01 18.44
CA GLY A 216 -20.83 14.87 16.99
C GLY A 216 -20.94 13.41 16.55
N GLY A 217 -20.68 13.13 15.28
CA GLY A 217 -20.68 11.78 14.73
C GLY A 217 -19.31 11.09 14.77
N GLY A 218 -18.88 10.45 13.68
CA GLY A 218 -17.71 9.56 13.64
C GLY A 218 -16.42 10.17 14.22
N ASP A 219 -16.10 11.43 13.89
CA ASP A 219 -14.90 12.15 14.38
C ASP A 219 -14.73 12.18 15.91
N VAL A 220 -15.82 12.01 16.66
CA VAL A 220 -15.82 11.89 18.13
C VAL A 220 -14.93 10.71 18.57
N GLY A 221 -14.89 9.60 17.83
CA GLY A 221 -14.02 8.47 18.12
C GLY A 221 -12.53 8.77 17.90
N PHE A 222 -12.19 9.52 16.85
CA PHE A 222 -10.82 10.00 16.62
C PHE A 222 -10.37 10.96 17.74
N LEU A 223 -11.21 11.93 18.11
CA LEU A 223 -10.89 12.89 19.17
C LEU A 223 -10.78 12.22 20.55
N ALA A 224 -11.55 11.16 20.80
CA ALA A 224 -11.42 10.32 21.98
C ALA A 224 -10.07 9.58 22.02
N ALA A 225 -9.64 8.99 20.90
CA ALA A 225 -8.34 8.33 20.80
C ALA A 225 -7.18 9.32 20.95
N VAL A 226 -7.29 10.55 20.45
CA VAL A 226 -6.32 11.63 20.71
C VAL A 226 -6.27 11.98 22.21
N ALA A 227 -7.43 12.18 22.85
CA ALA A 227 -7.51 12.52 24.26
C ALA A 227 -6.89 11.46 25.18
N GLU A 228 -7.12 10.16 24.91
CA GLU A 228 -6.59 9.07 25.72
C GLU A 228 -5.14 8.69 25.34
N TRP A 229 -4.79 8.62 24.06
CA TRP A 229 -3.50 8.08 23.62
C TRP A 229 -2.37 9.12 23.60
N LEU A 230 -2.65 10.39 23.27
CA LEU A 230 -1.66 11.47 23.28
C LEU A 230 -1.68 12.27 24.59
N PHE A 231 -2.87 12.58 25.11
CA PHE A 231 -3.03 13.44 26.28
C PHE A 231 -3.31 12.67 27.60
N ASP A 232 -3.38 11.33 27.58
CA ASP A 232 -3.55 10.45 28.76
C ASP A 232 -4.74 10.85 29.64
N MET A 233 -5.80 11.38 29.01
CA MET A 233 -6.98 11.88 29.70
C MET A 233 -7.96 10.77 30.07
N LYS A 234 -8.67 10.98 31.18
CA LYS A 234 -9.84 10.17 31.54
C LYS A 234 -11.04 10.56 30.69
N ILE A 235 -11.30 9.76 29.66
CA ILE A 235 -12.43 9.91 28.73
C ILE A 235 -13.63 9.06 29.14
N VAL A 236 -14.83 9.48 28.74
CA VAL A 236 -16.04 8.64 28.67
C VAL A 236 -16.73 8.91 27.34
N ILE A 237 -17.13 7.86 26.62
CA ILE A 237 -17.93 7.92 25.39
C ILE A 237 -19.34 7.43 25.72
N LEU A 238 -20.33 8.26 25.41
CA LEU A 238 -21.75 8.08 25.68
C LEU A 238 -22.51 7.82 24.36
N ASN A 239 -23.58 7.03 24.44
CA ASN A 239 -24.50 6.83 23.32
C ASN A 239 -25.30 8.10 23.00
N SER A 240 -26.13 8.07 21.95
CA SER A 240 -27.02 9.17 21.55
C SER A 240 -28.10 9.55 22.57
N ASP A 241 -28.26 8.77 23.65
CA ASP A 241 -29.06 9.14 24.81
C ASP A 241 -28.35 10.14 25.76
N GLY A 242 -27.06 10.41 25.56
CA GLY A 242 -26.22 11.25 26.40
C GLY A 242 -26.00 10.72 27.83
N ARG A 243 -26.39 9.46 28.11
CA ARG A 243 -26.53 8.91 29.47
C ARG A 243 -25.88 7.53 29.64
N THR A 244 -25.93 6.67 28.64
CA THR A 244 -25.35 5.32 28.70
C THR A 244 -23.88 5.32 28.26
N PRO A 245 -22.91 5.00 29.14
CA PRO A 245 -21.50 4.91 28.76
C PRO A 245 -21.25 3.64 27.95
N ILE A 246 -20.77 3.81 26.72
CA ILE A 246 -20.28 2.72 25.85
C ILE A 246 -18.80 2.45 26.19
N TYR A 247 -18.02 3.49 26.49
CA TYR A 247 -16.60 3.37 26.84
C TYR A 247 -16.23 4.30 28.01
N PRO A 248 -15.46 3.82 29.01
CA PRO A 248 -15.26 2.42 29.35
C PRO A 248 -16.57 1.81 29.88
N VAL A 249 -16.79 0.51 29.63
CA VAL A 249 -17.98 -0.26 30.05
C VAL A 249 -18.12 -0.34 31.59
N SER A 250 -17.11 0.08 32.35
CA SER A 250 -17.19 0.24 33.81
C SER A 250 -16.39 1.47 34.25
N THR A 251 -17.09 2.47 34.79
CA THR A 251 -16.49 3.70 35.31
C THR A 251 -16.00 3.51 36.74
N SER A 252 -14.68 3.35 36.91
CA SER A 252 -14.03 3.60 38.20
C SER A 252 -14.34 5.02 38.66
N GLY A 253 -14.74 5.23 39.92
CA GLY A 253 -15.41 6.44 40.43
C GLY A 253 -14.64 7.78 40.44
N SER A 254 -13.58 7.94 39.65
CA SER A 254 -12.96 9.24 39.39
C SER A 254 -13.68 9.98 38.25
N PRO A 255 -13.90 11.30 38.33
CA PRO A 255 -14.60 12.07 37.30
C PRO A 255 -13.84 12.07 35.96
N ALA A 256 -14.60 11.94 34.86
CA ALA A 256 -14.07 12.08 33.50
C ALA A 256 -13.74 13.54 33.17
N GLN A 257 -12.56 13.76 32.60
CA GLN A 257 -12.08 15.05 32.11
C GLN A 257 -12.74 15.42 30.78
N VAL A 258 -12.97 14.44 29.91
CA VAL A 258 -13.64 14.64 28.63
C VAL A 258 -14.82 13.68 28.52
N ARG A 259 -15.98 14.21 28.12
CA ARG A 259 -17.13 13.40 27.72
C ARG A 259 -17.36 13.57 26.23
N PHE A 260 -17.54 12.45 25.56
CA PHE A 260 -17.81 12.33 24.15
C PHE A 260 -19.22 11.78 23.97
N ILE A 261 -20.02 12.35 23.08
CA ILE A 261 -21.40 11.91 22.85
C ILE A 261 -21.64 11.75 21.35
N TYR A 262 -22.04 10.55 20.93
CA TYR A 262 -22.41 10.32 19.54
C TYR A 262 -23.77 10.90 19.21
N GLN A 263 -23.84 11.69 18.15
CA GLN A 263 -25.08 12.26 17.65
C GLN A 263 -25.67 11.39 16.54
N ASP A 264 -26.81 10.77 16.82
CA ASP A 264 -27.58 10.03 15.83
C ASP A 264 -28.28 11.00 14.86
N ARG A 265 -28.03 10.83 13.55
CA ARG A 265 -28.63 11.63 12.46
C ARG A 265 -30.16 11.48 12.39
N THR A 266 -30.69 10.31 12.74
CA THR A 266 -32.11 9.98 12.61
C THR A 266 -32.96 10.54 13.76
N ALA A 267 -32.33 10.80 14.92
CA ALA A 267 -33.01 11.14 16.17
C ALA A 267 -33.42 12.62 16.31
N MET A 268 -34.04 13.21 15.28
CA MET A 268 -34.45 14.63 15.23
C MET A 268 -35.31 15.10 16.43
N SER A 269 -35.97 14.18 17.14
CA SER A 269 -36.82 14.45 18.30
C SER A 269 -36.11 14.44 19.67
N SER A 270 -34.83 14.05 19.73
CA SER A 270 -34.10 13.86 21.00
C SER A 270 -33.39 15.10 21.53
N SER A 271 -33.00 16.01 20.63
CA SER A 271 -32.06 17.11 20.87
C SER A 271 -32.50 18.10 21.95
N GLN A 272 -33.78 18.43 22.04
CA GLN A 272 -34.30 19.41 23.01
C GLN A 272 -34.18 18.96 24.48
N ASN A 273 -34.25 17.65 24.75
CA ASN A 273 -34.09 17.12 26.11
C ASN A 273 -32.60 16.95 26.48
N MET A 274 -31.76 16.60 25.50
CA MET A 274 -30.31 16.47 25.69
C MET A 274 -29.66 17.81 26.08
N GLU A 275 -30.10 18.91 25.46
CA GLU A 275 -29.55 20.25 25.69
C GLU A 275 -29.68 20.70 27.16
N LEU A 276 -30.78 20.35 27.83
CA LEU A 276 -31.05 20.73 29.23
C LEU A 276 -30.17 19.99 30.25
N ASP A 277 -29.91 18.68 30.07
CA ASP A 277 -29.06 17.90 30.99
C ASP A 277 -27.56 18.20 30.78
N VAL A 278 -27.13 18.34 29.52
CA VAL A 278 -25.71 18.61 29.16
C VAL A 278 -25.21 19.95 29.72
N LEU A 279 -26.10 20.94 29.80
CA LEU A 279 -25.81 22.27 30.37
C LEU A 279 -25.70 22.28 31.90
N GLN A 280 -26.29 21.32 32.63
CA GLN A 280 -26.22 21.32 34.10
C GLN A 280 -24.84 20.94 34.67
N TYR A 281 -24.03 20.19 33.92
CA TYR A 281 -22.81 19.55 34.43
C TYR A 281 -21.51 19.97 33.73
N SER A 282 -21.55 20.89 32.76
CA SER A 282 -20.35 21.27 31.98
C SER A 282 -20.24 22.78 31.72
N ARG A 283 -19.01 23.31 31.79
CA ARG A 283 -18.71 24.74 31.53
C ARG A 283 -18.38 25.04 30.07
N LYS A 284 -18.11 24.02 29.24
CA LYS A 284 -17.72 24.16 27.83
C LYS A 284 -18.24 22.95 27.04
N VAL A 285 -19.09 23.21 26.05
CA VAL A 285 -19.62 22.21 25.10
C VAL A 285 -19.14 22.57 23.70
N ILE A 286 -18.77 21.56 22.91
CA ILE A 286 -18.37 21.70 21.51
C ILE A 286 -19.24 20.76 20.67
N TYR A 287 -20.00 21.33 19.76
CA TYR A 287 -20.72 20.60 18.72
C TYR A 287 -19.86 20.57 17.45
N LEU A 288 -19.58 19.38 16.93
CA LEU A 288 -18.89 19.16 15.67
C LEU A 288 -19.93 19.15 14.55
N LYS A 289 -19.88 20.10 13.62
CA LYS A 289 -20.89 20.19 12.56
C LYS A 289 -20.53 19.26 11.41
N ASP A 290 -21.30 18.19 11.28
CA ASP A 290 -21.35 17.30 10.13
C ASP A 290 -21.54 18.10 8.83
N VAL A 291 -20.76 17.76 7.82
CA VAL A 291 -20.82 18.33 6.46
C VAL A 291 -20.82 17.26 5.37
N SER A 292 -20.90 15.97 5.71
CA SER A 292 -20.88 14.88 4.73
C SER A 292 -21.96 15.06 3.66
N ASP A 293 -23.16 15.51 4.01
CA ASP A 293 -24.26 15.69 3.03
C ASP A 293 -23.95 16.78 1.99
N ILE A 294 -23.19 17.81 2.37
CA ILE A 294 -22.76 18.88 1.46
C ILE A 294 -21.62 18.38 0.56
N LEU A 295 -20.73 17.55 1.10
CA LEU A 295 -19.61 16.97 0.36
C LEU A 295 -20.10 15.98 -0.70
N TRP A 296 -21.00 15.05 -0.34
CA TRP A 296 -21.53 14.00 -1.22
C TRP A 296 -22.61 14.47 -2.20
N ALA A 297 -23.22 15.64 -1.99
CA ALA A 297 -24.17 16.23 -2.96
C ALA A 297 -23.50 16.57 -4.31
N ASN A 298 -22.22 16.93 -4.30
CA ASN A 298 -21.44 17.10 -5.52
C ASN A 298 -21.00 15.73 -6.06
N LYS A 299 -21.54 15.32 -7.22
CA LYS A 299 -21.13 14.07 -7.88
C LYS A 299 -19.65 14.05 -8.30
N GLU A 300 -19.05 15.22 -8.48
CA GLU A 300 -17.61 15.40 -8.75
C GLU A 300 -16.75 15.20 -7.50
N ASN A 301 -17.30 15.37 -6.29
CA ASN A 301 -16.63 15.17 -5.00
C ASN A 301 -16.83 13.76 -4.42
N ARG A 302 -17.01 12.75 -5.28
CA ARG A 302 -17.13 11.33 -4.87
C ARG A 302 -15.79 10.71 -4.42
N SER A 303 -14.81 11.53 -4.04
CA SER A 303 -13.50 11.11 -3.55
C SER A 303 -13.56 10.52 -2.13
N LEU A 304 -12.67 9.56 -1.86
CA LEU A 304 -12.43 8.99 -0.54
C LEU A 304 -11.74 10.01 0.40
N GLU A 305 -11.31 11.18 -0.10
CA GLU A 305 -10.88 12.36 0.67
C GLU A 305 -11.88 12.74 1.78
N ASN A 306 -13.16 12.40 1.58
CA ASN A 306 -14.27 12.67 2.49
C ASN A 306 -14.51 11.58 3.53
N LEU A 307 -13.81 10.43 3.43
CA LEU A 307 -14.00 9.25 4.28
C LEU A 307 -13.03 9.25 5.48
N VAL A 308 -13.57 8.90 6.65
CA VAL A 308 -12.89 9.00 7.96
C VAL A 308 -12.54 7.58 8.44
N ALA A 309 -11.31 7.11 8.20
CA ALA A 309 -10.95 5.70 8.37
C ALA A 309 -9.56 5.49 8.97
N GLY A 310 -9.53 4.77 10.10
CA GLY A 310 -8.29 4.31 10.74
C GLY A 310 -7.85 2.93 10.26
N ARG A 311 -7.07 2.24 11.10
CA ARG A 311 -6.47 0.93 10.78
C ARG A 311 -7.15 -0.24 11.46
N LEU A 312 -7.05 -1.40 10.83
CA LEU A 312 -7.65 -2.65 11.31
C LEU A 312 -6.56 -3.63 11.75
N GLY A 313 -6.55 -3.97 13.04
CA GLY A 313 -5.67 -5.01 13.57
C GLY A 313 -5.89 -6.35 12.86
N TRP A 314 -4.81 -6.98 12.41
CA TRP A 314 -4.83 -8.24 11.65
C TRP A 314 -5.59 -9.37 12.38
N ASP A 315 -5.62 -9.33 13.71
CA ASP A 315 -6.34 -10.23 14.61
C ASP A 315 -7.87 -10.22 14.43
N ARG A 316 -8.44 -9.12 13.92
CA ARG A 316 -9.89 -8.89 13.83
C ARG A 316 -10.30 -7.95 12.68
N CYS A 317 -9.54 -7.94 11.58
CA CYS A 317 -9.76 -7.00 10.49
C CYS A 317 -10.98 -7.35 9.62
N LEU A 318 -11.29 -8.63 9.40
CA LEU A 318 -12.42 -9.08 8.60
C LEU A 318 -13.74 -8.84 9.35
N SER A 319 -13.79 -9.19 10.64
CA SER A 319 -14.91 -8.83 11.51
C SER A 319 -15.07 -7.32 11.69
N SER A 320 -13.98 -6.55 11.79
CA SER A 320 -14.05 -5.09 11.89
C SER A 320 -14.48 -4.39 10.59
N ALA A 321 -14.06 -4.88 9.43
CA ALA A 321 -14.45 -4.30 8.13
C ALA A 321 -15.91 -4.64 7.80
N PHE A 322 -16.20 -5.94 7.69
CA PHE A 322 -17.44 -6.45 7.12
C PHE A 322 -18.55 -6.75 8.16
N GLY A 323 -18.22 -6.68 9.45
CA GLY A 323 -19.18 -6.71 10.56
C GLY A 323 -20.18 -7.86 10.49
N ASN A 324 -21.46 -7.51 10.45
CA ASN A 324 -22.58 -8.45 10.42
C ASN A 324 -22.50 -9.46 9.26
N THR A 325 -21.95 -9.10 8.10
CA THR A 325 -21.80 -10.02 6.96
C THR A 325 -20.71 -11.07 7.21
N TYR A 326 -19.62 -10.71 7.91
CA TYR A 326 -18.60 -11.70 8.32
C TYR A 326 -19.09 -12.61 9.46
N ALA A 327 -19.97 -12.11 10.33
CA ALA A 327 -20.68 -12.94 11.30
C ALA A 327 -21.62 -13.95 10.61
N GLN A 328 -22.34 -13.53 9.55
CA GLN A 328 -23.16 -14.44 8.73
C GLN A 328 -22.30 -15.51 8.02
N LEU A 329 -21.19 -15.13 7.40
CA LEU A 329 -20.24 -16.09 6.81
C LEU A 329 -19.66 -17.05 7.85
N THR A 330 -19.38 -16.58 9.07
CA THR A 330 -18.92 -17.42 10.19
C THR A 330 -19.95 -18.49 10.59
N ASN A 331 -21.24 -18.16 10.55
CA ASN A 331 -22.32 -19.11 10.83
C ASN A 331 -22.45 -20.20 9.74
N GLN A 332 -21.87 -19.99 8.55
CA GLN A 332 -21.78 -20.96 7.45
C GLN A 332 -20.33 -21.47 7.26
N GLY A 333 -19.57 -21.58 8.35
CA GLY A 333 -18.11 -21.79 8.34
C GLY A 333 -17.59 -22.97 7.52
N GLU A 334 -18.33 -24.07 7.41
CA GLU A 334 -17.99 -25.21 6.56
C GLU A 334 -18.03 -24.85 5.07
N ILE A 335 -19.12 -24.21 4.62
CA ILE A 335 -19.31 -23.74 3.24
C ILE A 335 -18.29 -22.64 2.94
N PHE A 336 -18.11 -21.68 3.85
CA PHE A 336 -17.15 -20.59 3.69
C PHE A 336 -15.71 -21.12 3.59
N GLY A 337 -15.29 -22.02 4.48
CA GLY A 337 -13.97 -22.65 4.45
C GLY A 337 -13.72 -23.44 3.17
N ASN A 338 -14.64 -24.33 2.79
CA ASN A 338 -14.55 -25.09 1.54
C ASN A 338 -14.46 -24.17 0.31
N THR A 339 -15.20 -23.06 0.28
CA THR A 339 -15.12 -22.06 -0.80
C THR A 339 -13.71 -21.50 -0.97
N LEU A 340 -13.04 -21.14 0.13
CA LEU A 340 -11.65 -20.65 0.09
C LEU A 340 -10.67 -21.76 -0.33
N GLY A 341 -10.93 -23.01 0.09
CA GLY A 341 -10.16 -24.19 -0.32
C GLY A 341 -10.22 -24.46 -1.83
N TYR A 342 -11.43 -24.51 -2.41
CA TYR A 342 -11.61 -24.71 -3.85
C TYR A 342 -10.97 -23.57 -4.67
N ALA A 343 -11.05 -22.32 -4.20
CA ALA A 343 -10.34 -21.20 -4.83
C ALA A 343 -8.82 -21.43 -4.84
N ALA A 344 -8.22 -21.81 -3.71
CA ALA A 344 -6.80 -22.11 -3.60
C ALA A 344 -6.37 -23.29 -4.52
N ARG A 345 -7.22 -24.31 -4.69
CA ARG A 345 -7.01 -25.41 -5.64
C ARG A 345 -6.97 -24.92 -7.09
N ILE A 346 -7.81 -23.96 -7.45
CA ILE A 346 -7.84 -23.36 -8.80
C ILE A 346 -6.61 -22.46 -9.02
N PHE A 347 -6.19 -21.67 -8.02
CA PHE A 347 -4.96 -20.86 -8.10
C PHE A 347 -3.73 -21.75 -8.31
N LYS A 348 -3.67 -22.92 -7.65
CA LYS A 348 -2.65 -23.94 -7.92
C LYS A 348 -2.67 -24.40 -9.38
N ALA A 349 -3.84 -24.71 -9.94
CA ALA A 349 -3.97 -25.18 -11.32
C ALA A 349 -3.45 -24.16 -12.34
N VAL A 350 -3.69 -22.86 -12.10
CA VAL A 350 -3.16 -21.77 -12.93
C VAL A 350 -1.64 -21.67 -12.77
N ALA A 351 -1.13 -21.59 -11.53
CA ALA A 351 0.29 -21.46 -11.24
C ALA A 351 1.14 -22.63 -11.77
N THR A 352 0.61 -23.87 -11.74
CA THR A 352 1.30 -25.08 -12.25
C THR A 352 0.91 -25.45 -13.69
N ALA A 353 0.18 -24.59 -14.41
CA ALA A 353 -0.24 -24.78 -15.79
C ALA A 353 -0.92 -26.14 -16.09
N GLU A 354 -1.94 -26.51 -15.31
CA GLU A 354 -2.65 -27.78 -15.47
C GLU A 354 -3.39 -27.92 -16.83
N PRO A 355 -3.60 -29.14 -17.34
CA PRO A 355 -4.24 -29.37 -18.63
C PRO A 355 -5.69 -28.87 -18.66
N GLY A 356 -5.97 -27.85 -19.47
CA GLY A 356 -7.27 -27.18 -19.54
C GLY A 356 -7.25 -25.74 -19.06
N ILE A 357 -6.17 -25.29 -18.40
CA ILE A 357 -5.91 -23.86 -18.23
C ILE A 357 -5.34 -23.31 -19.54
N ASP A 358 -6.02 -22.31 -20.09
CA ASP A 358 -5.63 -21.64 -21.33
C ASP A 358 -4.34 -20.81 -21.17
N ILE A 359 -3.86 -20.26 -22.29
CA ILE A 359 -2.59 -19.50 -22.33
C ILE A 359 -2.79 -18.07 -21.82
N GLU A 360 -3.97 -17.49 -22.00
CA GLU A 360 -4.28 -16.11 -21.62
C GLU A 360 -4.38 -15.99 -20.10
N THR A 361 -5.15 -16.86 -19.42
CA THR A 361 -5.20 -16.98 -17.96
C THR A 361 -3.81 -17.12 -17.33
N ARG A 362 -2.87 -17.81 -17.98
CA ARG A 362 -1.48 -17.96 -17.49
C ARG A 362 -0.62 -16.71 -17.71
N ARG A 363 -0.66 -16.11 -18.89
CA ARG A 363 0.00 -14.80 -19.14
C ARG A 363 -0.54 -13.70 -18.22
N ASN A 364 -1.80 -13.84 -17.81
CA ASN A 364 -2.54 -12.90 -16.98
C ASN A 364 -2.31 -13.07 -15.48
N TRP A 365 -1.77 -14.21 -15.04
CA TRP A 365 -1.47 -14.50 -13.63
C TRP A 365 -0.16 -13.82 -13.20
N ILE A 366 -0.16 -13.18 -12.04
CA ILE A 366 1.04 -12.51 -11.46
C ILE A 366 1.41 -13.03 -10.07
N TYR A 367 0.64 -13.98 -9.53
CA TYR A 367 0.81 -14.53 -8.17
C TYR A 367 1.54 -15.89 -8.21
N TYR A 368 2.71 -15.93 -8.85
CA TYR A 368 3.51 -17.15 -9.03
C TYR A 368 4.29 -17.59 -7.77
N THR A 369 4.05 -16.96 -6.62
CA THR A 369 4.64 -17.34 -5.33
C THR A 369 3.95 -18.56 -4.72
N ASP A 370 4.64 -19.28 -3.83
CA ASP A 370 4.03 -20.32 -2.98
C ASP A 370 2.85 -19.74 -2.16
N ALA A 371 3.00 -18.50 -1.69
CA ALA A 371 1.96 -17.75 -1.00
C ALA A 371 0.75 -17.39 -1.89
N GLY A 372 0.87 -17.49 -3.22
CA GLY A 372 -0.18 -17.23 -4.19
C GLY A 372 -0.95 -18.47 -4.64
N SER A 373 -0.51 -19.69 -4.27
CA SER A 373 -1.12 -20.93 -4.79
C SER A 373 -1.35 -22.05 -3.74
N GLY A 374 -2.46 -22.80 -3.90
CA GLY A 374 -2.71 -24.04 -3.15
C GLY A 374 -2.67 -23.94 -1.62
N PHE A 375 -2.06 -24.93 -0.97
CA PHE A 375 -1.90 -24.92 0.50
C PHE A 375 -0.99 -23.79 0.99
N GLY A 376 -0.03 -23.33 0.19
CA GLY A 376 0.82 -22.17 0.52
C GLY A 376 0.00 -20.89 0.59
N TYR A 377 -0.95 -20.70 -0.32
CA TYR A 377 -1.96 -19.65 -0.26
C TYR A 377 -2.83 -19.73 1.00
N LEU A 378 -3.36 -20.90 1.35
CA LEU A 378 -4.16 -21.05 2.56
C LEU A 378 -3.37 -20.75 3.84
N GLN A 379 -2.11 -21.19 3.90
CA GLN A 379 -1.20 -20.86 4.99
C GLN A 379 -0.89 -19.36 5.06
N HIS A 380 -0.64 -18.70 3.92
CA HIS A 380 -0.47 -17.26 3.85
C HIS A 380 -1.72 -16.52 4.32
N LEU A 381 -2.89 -16.89 3.80
CA LEU A 381 -4.19 -16.28 4.11
C LEU A 381 -4.50 -16.37 5.61
N ILE A 382 -4.28 -17.52 6.25
CA ILE A 382 -4.44 -17.68 7.71
C ILE A 382 -3.38 -16.88 8.49
N SER A 383 -2.15 -16.76 7.98
CA SER A 383 -1.09 -15.98 8.63
C SER A 383 -1.33 -14.46 8.60
N ARG A 384 -2.02 -13.96 7.56
CA ARG A 384 -2.47 -12.56 7.46
C ARG A 384 -3.79 -12.33 8.17
N PHE A 385 -4.69 -13.31 8.17
CA PHE A 385 -6.03 -13.23 8.76
C PHE A 385 -6.26 -14.40 9.76
N PRO A 386 -5.72 -14.31 11.00
CA PRO A 386 -5.88 -15.35 12.03
C PRO A 386 -7.33 -15.73 12.33
N GLU A 387 -8.29 -14.82 12.08
CA GLU A 387 -9.73 -15.09 12.17
C GLU A 387 -10.19 -16.28 11.29
N LEU A 388 -9.46 -16.61 10.22
CA LEU A 388 -9.80 -17.73 9.34
C LEU A 388 -9.32 -19.10 9.87
N SER A 389 -8.45 -19.13 10.89
CA SER A 389 -7.88 -20.37 11.44
C SER A 389 -8.95 -21.40 11.87
N LYS A 390 -10.09 -20.95 12.40
CA LYS A 390 -11.26 -21.78 12.77
C LYS A 390 -11.85 -22.60 11.61
N PHE A 391 -11.62 -22.20 10.35
CA PHE A 391 -12.13 -22.91 9.17
C PHE A 391 -11.06 -23.77 8.47
N ARG A 392 -9.87 -23.94 9.06
CA ARG A 392 -8.71 -24.59 8.42
C ARG A 392 -9.03 -25.99 7.86
N ALA A 393 -9.77 -26.82 8.58
CA ALA A 393 -10.13 -28.17 8.12
C ALA A 393 -10.92 -28.17 6.81
N ALA A 394 -11.93 -27.30 6.68
CA ALA A 394 -12.73 -27.15 5.46
C ALA A 394 -11.94 -26.48 4.32
N MET A 395 -11.01 -25.58 4.65
CA MET A 395 -10.07 -25.01 3.67
C MET A 395 -9.12 -26.08 3.12
N ASP A 396 -8.52 -26.90 4.00
CA ASP A 396 -7.61 -27.98 3.60
C ASP A 396 -8.34 -29.06 2.78
N GLU A 397 -9.59 -29.38 3.12
CA GLU A 397 -10.46 -30.29 2.34
C GLU A 397 -10.69 -29.78 0.91
N GLY A 398 -11.19 -28.55 0.75
CA GLY A 398 -11.43 -27.96 -0.58
C GLY A 398 -10.15 -27.80 -1.41
N ALA A 399 -8.99 -27.61 -0.77
CA ALA A 399 -7.69 -27.54 -1.44
C ALA A 399 -7.09 -28.91 -1.80
N ALA A 400 -7.54 -29.99 -1.15
CA ALA A 400 -7.13 -31.37 -1.43
C ALA A 400 -7.83 -32.00 -2.65
N GLU A 401 -8.83 -31.31 -3.23
CA GLU A 401 -9.54 -31.76 -4.43
C GLU A 401 -8.58 -32.10 -5.59
N ALA A 402 -8.80 -33.24 -6.25
CA ALA A 402 -7.88 -33.77 -7.26
C ALA A 402 -7.99 -33.01 -8.59
N ASP A 403 -9.21 -32.70 -9.03
CA ASP A 403 -9.49 -32.05 -10.33
C ASP A 403 -9.84 -30.56 -10.16
N HIS A 404 -9.14 -29.69 -10.90
CA HIS A 404 -9.43 -28.26 -10.89
C HIS A 404 -10.77 -27.91 -11.56
N GLN A 405 -11.28 -28.74 -12.49
CA GLN A 405 -12.59 -28.50 -13.11
C GLN A 405 -13.72 -28.80 -12.13
N GLU A 406 -13.61 -29.90 -11.37
CA GLU A 406 -14.51 -30.19 -10.26
C GLU A 406 -14.40 -29.13 -9.14
N ALA A 407 -13.20 -28.69 -8.77
CA ALA A 407 -13.03 -27.56 -7.84
C ALA A 407 -13.75 -26.28 -8.32
N ARG A 408 -13.68 -25.94 -9.63
CA ARG A 408 -14.38 -24.78 -10.21
C ARG A 408 -15.91 -24.95 -10.21
N LYS A 409 -16.44 -26.18 -10.39
CA LYS A 409 -17.86 -26.49 -10.21
C LYS A 409 -18.29 -26.32 -8.75
N LYS A 410 -17.56 -26.93 -7.82
CA LYS A 410 -17.83 -26.89 -6.37
C LYS A 410 -17.74 -25.46 -5.82
N TYR A 411 -16.75 -24.68 -6.23
CA TYR A 411 -16.65 -23.25 -5.92
C TYR A 411 -17.91 -22.47 -6.33
N GLY A 412 -18.39 -22.65 -7.57
CA GLY A 412 -19.62 -22.02 -8.07
C GLY A 412 -20.87 -22.44 -7.30
N LEU A 413 -20.99 -23.73 -6.97
CA LEU A 413 -22.06 -24.26 -6.13
C LEU A 413 -22.04 -23.65 -4.72
N TYR A 414 -20.87 -23.58 -4.08
CA TYR A 414 -20.74 -23.10 -2.72
C TYR A 414 -20.95 -21.58 -2.63
N LEU A 415 -20.46 -20.77 -3.58
CA LEU A 415 -20.87 -19.36 -3.69
C LEU A 415 -22.38 -19.19 -3.84
N SER A 416 -23.05 -20.09 -4.58
CA SER A 416 -24.51 -20.06 -4.73
C SER A 416 -25.23 -20.36 -3.41
N LEU A 417 -24.66 -21.19 -2.53
CA LEU A 417 -25.19 -21.44 -1.19
C LEU A 417 -24.97 -20.23 -0.25
N LEU A 418 -23.80 -19.58 -0.32
CA LEU A 418 -23.52 -18.34 0.42
C LEU A 418 -24.37 -17.14 -0.08
N ALA A 419 -24.86 -17.20 -1.32
CA ALA A 419 -25.79 -16.21 -1.88
C ALA A 419 -27.21 -16.32 -1.31
N GLN A 420 -27.69 -17.52 -0.96
CA GLN A 420 -29.07 -17.75 -0.48
C GLN A 420 -29.51 -16.92 0.74
N PRO A 421 -28.72 -16.76 1.82
CA PRO A 421 -29.10 -15.88 2.93
C PRO A 421 -28.93 -14.39 2.60
N CYS A 422 -28.18 -14.06 1.55
CA CYS A 422 -27.73 -12.70 1.24
C CYS A 422 -28.76 -11.94 0.39
N LYS A 423 -29.65 -11.17 1.04
CA LYS A 423 -30.75 -10.43 0.40
C LYS A 423 -30.35 -9.23 -0.49
N CYS A 424 -29.06 -9.09 -0.85
CA CYS A 424 -28.58 -7.94 -1.60
C CYS A 424 -28.95 -7.99 -3.10
N ALA A 425 -28.84 -6.85 -3.78
CA ALA A 425 -29.11 -6.70 -5.21
C ALA A 425 -28.19 -7.53 -6.14
N TRP A 426 -27.02 -7.97 -5.65
CA TRP A 426 -26.12 -8.87 -6.40
C TRP A 426 -26.51 -10.35 -6.33
N CYS A 427 -27.34 -10.74 -5.36
CA CYS A 427 -27.77 -12.11 -5.15
C CYS A 427 -29.25 -12.32 -5.53
N THR A 428 -30.07 -11.27 -5.51
CA THR A 428 -31.51 -11.33 -5.79
C THR A 428 -31.86 -10.69 -7.14
N PRO A 429 -32.16 -11.46 -8.20
CA PRO A 429 -32.58 -10.91 -9.49
C PRO A 429 -33.83 -10.04 -9.37
N GLY A 430 -33.90 -8.97 -10.16
CA GLY A 430 -35.03 -8.02 -10.19
C GLY A 430 -35.03 -6.95 -9.09
N VAL A 431 -34.31 -7.16 -7.98
CA VAL A 431 -34.28 -6.22 -6.84
C VAL A 431 -33.20 -5.15 -7.03
N ARG A 432 -33.39 -4.27 -8.03
CA ARG A 432 -32.45 -3.16 -8.30
C ARG A 432 -32.73 -1.87 -7.53
N GLU A 433 -33.98 -1.66 -7.08
CA GLU A 433 -34.49 -0.35 -6.64
C GLU A 433 -34.88 -0.26 -5.15
N SER A 434 -34.93 -1.37 -4.39
CA SER A 434 -35.16 -1.28 -2.94
C SER A 434 -33.90 -0.86 -2.18
N SER A 435 -34.06 -0.04 -1.13
CA SER A 435 -32.97 0.51 -0.31
C SER A 435 -31.97 -0.54 0.16
N LYS A 436 -30.70 -0.32 -0.18
CA LYS A 436 -29.59 -1.26 0.03
C LYS A 436 -28.88 -0.95 1.35
N THR A 437 -28.83 -1.91 2.26
CA THR A 437 -28.04 -1.83 3.51
C THR A 437 -27.25 -3.13 3.72
N GLY A 438 -25.93 -2.99 3.93
CA GLY A 438 -25.03 -4.10 4.27
C GLY A 438 -24.25 -4.71 3.10
N TRP A 439 -23.19 -5.46 3.45
CA TRP A 439 -22.24 -6.06 2.51
C TRP A 439 -22.78 -7.34 1.87
N CYS A 440 -22.50 -7.55 0.58
CA CYS A 440 -22.80 -8.80 -0.11
C CYS A 440 -21.84 -9.91 0.35
N ALA A 441 -22.38 -10.99 0.92
CA ALA A 441 -21.59 -12.13 1.41
C ALA A 441 -20.68 -12.73 0.32
N VAL A 442 -21.18 -12.85 -0.92
CA VAL A 442 -20.42 -13.41 -2.06
C VAL A 442 -19.25 -12.52 -2.46
N VAL A 443 -19.46 -11.20 -2.50
CA VAL A 443 -18.40 -10.23 -2.83
C VAL A 443 -17.38 -10.11 -1.70
N VAL A 444 -17.80 -10.23 -0.42
CA VAL A 444 -16.87 -10.29 0.71
C VAL A 444 -15.93 -11.50 0.61
N VAL A 445 -16.41 -12.67 0.17
CA VAL A 445 -15.54 -13.84 -0.10
C VAL A 445 -14.52 -13.53 -1.21
N GLU A 446 -14.97 -12.95 -2.32
CA GLU A 446 -14.09 -12.56 -3.43
C GLU A 446 -13.07 -11.49 -3.02
N THR A 447 -13.47 -10.52 -2.19
CA THR A 447 -12.60 -9.48 -1.61
C THR A 447 -11.54 -10.08 -0.69
N ILE A 448 -11.90 -11.06 0.16
CA ILE A 448 -10.96 -11.80 1.01
C ILE A 448 -9.96 -12.57 0.15
N LEU A 449 -10.43 -13.22 -0.94
CA LEU A 449 -9.56 -13.94 -1.86
C LEU A 449 -8.59 -13.00 -2.61
N LYS A 450 -9.10 -11.86 -3.12
CA LYS A 450 -8.31 -10.84 -3.81
C LYS A 450 -7.26 -10.22 -2.88
N ALA A 451 -7.63 -9.91 -1.64
CA ALA A 451 -6.70 -9.40 -0.62
C ALA A 451 -5.62 -10.43 -0.25
N GLY A 452 -5.96 -11.72 -0.18
CA GLY A 452 -4.99 -12.80 0.00
C GLY A 452 -3.97 -12.89 -1.14
N LEU A 453 -4.44 -12.85 -2.39
CA LEU A 453 -3.56 -12.87 -3.58
C LEU A 453 -2.68 -11.62 -3.63
N LEU A 454 -3.26 -10.45 -3.39
CA LEU A 454 -2.54 -9.17 -3.30
C LEU A 454 -1.40 -9.24 -2.28
N LEU A 455 -1.67 -9.74 -1.07
CA LEU A 455 -0.67 -9.84 -0.01
C LEU A 455 0.40 -10.92 -0.24
N SER A 456 0.17 -11.89 -1.14
CA SER A 456 1.14 -12.93 -1.49
C SER A 456 2.41 -12.40 -2.17
N ASN A 457 2.31 -11.22 -2.82
CA ASN A 457 3.41 -10.52 -3.48
C ASN A 457 3.90 -9.29 -2.69
N VAL A 458 3.42 -9.08 -1.46
CA VAL A 458 3.66 -7.84 -0.69
C VAL A 458 4.36 -8.11 0.66
N LEU A 459 5.57 -7.56 0.81
CA LEU A 459 6.31 -7.53 2.06
C LEU A 459 5.91 -6.29 2.89
N VAL A 460 4.88 -6.47 3.72
CA VAL A 460 4.41 -5.49 4.71
C VAL A 460 5.40 -5.39 5.88
N GLU A 461 5.82 -4.18 6.23
CA GLU A 461 6.64 -3.86 7.40
C GLU A 461 5.96 -4.30 8.72
N PRO A 462 6.62 -5.06 9.62
CA PRO A 462 6.07 -5.45 10.91
C PRO A 462 5.43 -4.31 11.72
N GLY A 463 4.23 -4.57 12.23
CA GLY A 463 3.39 -3.59 12.94
C GLY A 463 2.48 -2.76 12.04
N LEU A 464 2.74 -2.68 10.72
CA LEU A 464 1.85 -1.99 9.79
C LEU A 464 0.58 -2.81 9.55
N THR A 465 -0.57 -2.15 9.70
CA THR A 465 -1.91 -2.72 9.57
C THR A 465 -2.70 -2.04 8.44
N PRO A 466 -3.58 -2.78 7.74
CA PRO A 466 -4.39 -2.25 6.65
C PRO A 466 -5.37 -1.18 7.15
N LYS A 467 -5.81 -0.29 6.27
CA LYS A 467 -6.88 0.67 6.56
C LYS A 467 -8.27 0.09 6.31
N ARG A 468 -9.28 0.61 7.00
CA ARG A 468 -10.69 0.29 6.75
C ARG A 468 -11.09 0.67 5.31
N SER A 469 -10.74 1.89 4.91
CA SER A 469 -10.92 2.44 3.56
C SER A 469 -10.33 1.55 2.46
N GLY A 470 -9.25 0.82 2.75
CA GLY A 470 -8.63 -0.10 1.82
C GLY A 470 -9.45 -1.37 1.54
N PHE A 471 -10.12 -1.92 2.55
CA PHE A 471 -11.06 -3.02 2.34
C PHE A 471 -12.37 -2.55 1.68
N GLU A 472 -12.80 -1.32 1.95
CA GLU A 472 -13.92 -0.68 1.26
C GLU A 472 -13.59 -0.51 -0.24
N ARG A 473 -12.43 0.07 -0.59
CA ARG A 473 -11.94 0.21 -1.98
C ARG A 473 -11.78 -1.14 -2.71
N LEU A 474 -11.26 -2.18 -2.04
CA LEU A 474 -11.13 -3.52 -2.63
C LEU A 474 -12.50 -4.21 -2.85
N TYR A 475 -13.48 -3.98 -1.98
CA TYR A 475 -14.83 -4.50 -2.17
C TYR A 475 -15.54 -3.76 -3.30
N ASP A 476 -15.46 -2.43 -3.34
CA ASP A 476 -16.12 -1.60 -4.36
C ASP A 476 -15.64 -1.98 -5.76
N ARG A 477 -14.32 -2.17 -5.94
CA ARG A 477 -13.72 -2.71 -7.19
C ARG A 477 -14.30 -4.05 -7.63
N GLN A 478 -14.53 -4.96 -6.68
CA GLN A 478 -15.15 -6.25 -6.98
C GLN A 478 -16.65 -6.10 -7.33
N THR A 479 -17.35 -5.07 -6.82
CA THR A 479 -18.71 -4.71 -7.29
C THR A 479 -18.74 -3.99 -8.64
N ASP A 480 -17.76 -3.16 -8.95
CA ASP A 480 -17.62 -2.48 -10.24
C ASP A 480 -17.37 -3.50 -11.35
N ALA A 481 -16.45 -4.46 -11.12
CA ALA A 481 -16.21 -5.56 -12.05
C ALA A 481 -17.49 -6.34 -12.38
N ARG A 482 -18.30 -6.64 -11.36
CA ARG A 482 -19.62 -7.29 -11.48
C ARG A 482 -20.70 -6.39 -12.11
N SER A 483 -20.48 -5.08 -12.20
CA SER A 483 -21.41 -4.12 -12.81
C SER A 483 -21.26 -4.04 -14.34
N GLU A 484 -20.09 -4.36 -14.88
CA GLU A 484 -19.81 -4.17 -16.31
C GLU A 484 -20.46 -5.23 -17.22
N PRO A 485 -21.03 -4.83 -18.37
CA PRO A 485 -21.66 -5.74 -19.33
C PRO A 485 -20.63 -6.50 -20.18
N ARG A 486 -20.09 -7.59 -19.65
CA ARG A 486 -19.15 -8.48 -20.37
C ARG A 486 -19.85 -9.33 -21.44
N GLU A 487 -19.22 -9.46 -22.61
CA GLU A 487 -19.74 -10.24 -23.76
C GLU A 487 -19.86 -11.75 -23.51
N ARG A 488 -19.17 -12.27 -22.49
CA ARG A 488 -19.17 -13.69 -22.10
C ARG A 488 -19.63 -13.83 -20.64
N PRO A 489 -20.48 -14.83 -20.31
CA PRO A 489 -20.86 -15.10 -18.94
C PRO A 489 -19.65 -15.62 -18.13
N VAL A 490 -19.17 -14.78 -17.22
CA VAL A 490 -18.00 -15.01 -16.34
C VAL A 490 -18.29 -16.16 -15.36
N LYS A 491 -17.37 -17.13 -15.22
CA LYS A 491 -17.59 -18.34 -14.40
C LYS A 491 -17.01 -18.16 -12.99
N SER A 492 -17.78 -17.51 -12.13
CA SER A 492 -17.60 -17.43 -10.66
C SER A 492 -16.20 -17.04 -10.14
N ILE A 493 -15.22 -17.94 -10.15
CA ILE A 493 -13.84 -17.69 -9.69
C ILE A 493 -13.12 -16.63 -10.53
N ASP A 494 -13.53 -16.47 -11.78
CA ASP A 494 -12.91 -15.58 -12.76
C ASP A 494 -12.93 -14.10 -12.31
N TRP A 495 -13.88 -13.66 -11.47
CA TRP A 495 -13.87 -12.31 -10.86
C TRP A 495 -12.64 -12.03 -9.98
N VAL A 496 -12.07 -13.09 -9.39
CA VAL A 496 -10.86 -13.02 -8.56
C VAL A 496 -9.59 -13.13 -9.42
N ILE A 497 -9.61 -14.00 -10.43
CA ILE A 497 -8.45 -14.34 -11.27
C ILE A 497 -8.23 -13.30 -12.39
N GLU A 498 -9.28 -12.91 -13.10
CA GLU A 498 -9.23 -11.94 -14.19
C GLU A 498 -9.30 -10.49 -13.65
N PRO A 499 -8.83 -9.49 -14.43
CA PRO A 499 -8.86 -8.10 -14.01
C PRO A 499 -10.28 -7.51 -14.03
N GLU A 500 -10.38 -6.32 -13.44
CA GLU A 500 -11.64 -5.78 -12.92
C GLU A 500 -12.49 -5.02 -13.96
N ARG A 501 -11.98 -4.80 -15.18
CA ARG A 501 -12.74 -4.19 -16.30
C ARG A 501 -12.72 -5.06 -17.55
N GLY A 502 -13.84 -5.10 -18.27
CA GLY A 502 -14.09 -5.94 -19.44
C GLY A 502 -13.90 -5.25 -20.80
N HIS A 503 -13.79 -3.92 -20.85
CA HIS A 503 -13.68 -3.16 -22.09
C HIS A 503 -12.23 -2.84 -22.52
N GLU A 504 -11.24 -3.09 -21.65
CA GLU A 504 -9.84 -2.71 -21.86
C GLU A 504 -8.99 -3.92 -22.30
N ILE A 505 -9.36 -4.48 -23.47
CA ILE A 505 -8.87 -5.75 -24.04
C ILE A 505 -7.44 -5.62 -24.64
N LEU A 506 -6.59 -4.79 -24.03
CA LEU A 506 -5.21 -4.47 -24.49
C LEU A 506 -4.15 -4.59 -23.38
N TYR A 507 -4.52 -5.01 -22.18
CA TYR A 507 -3.61 -4.96 -21.02
C TYR A 507 -2.47 -5.98 -21.02
N THR A 508 -1.28 -5.45 -21.34
CA THR A 508 0.05 -5.99 -21.02
C THR A 508 0.22 -6.22 -19.51
N VAL A 509 1.25 -6.99 -19.11
CA VAL A 509 1.54 -7.21 -17.68
C VAL A 509 1.90 -5.91 -16.95
N ASN A 510 2.41 -4.88 -17.63
CA ASN A 510 2.65 -3.55 -17.05
C ASN A 510 1.42 -3.02 -16.29
N HIS A 511 0.23 -3.05 -16.91
CA HIS A 511 -0.99 -2.56 -16.27
C HIS A 511 -1.40 -3.43 -15.07
N ARG A 512 -1.19 -4.75 -15.14
CA ARG A 512 -1.54 -5.70 -14.05
C ARG A 512 -0.67 -5.46 -12.82
N VAL A 513 0.62 -5.20 -13.01
CA VAL A 513 1.53 -4.90 -11.90
C VAL A 513 1.33 -3.47 -11.39
N ARG A 514 1.01 -2.49 -12.25
CA ARG A 514 0.50 -1.15 -11.87
C ARG A 514 -0.73 -1.27 -10.96
N SER A 515 -1.73 -2.04 -11.37
CA SER A 515 -2.95 -2.33 -10.58
C SER A 515 -2.65 -3.07 -9.27
N MET A 516 -1.66 -3.97 -9.24
CA MET A 516 -1.19 -4.61 -8.00
C MET A 516 -0.54 -3.61 -7.03
N VAL A 517 0.30 -2.70 -7.53
CA VAL A 517 0.93 -1.65 -6.71
C VAL A 517 -0.11 -0.67 -6.16
N ASP A 518 -1.01 -0.19 -7.00
CA ASP A 518 -2.13 0.70 -6.62
C ASP A 518 -3.09 0.02 -5.61
N SER A 519 -3.45 -1.25 -5.82
CA SER A 519 -4.28 -2.01 -4.89
C SER A 519 -3.59 -2.24 -3.55
N ALA A 520 -2.28 -2.54 -3.57
CA ALA A 520 -1.50 -2.76 -2.35
C ALA A 520 -1.29 -1.44 -1.57
N LEU A 521 -0.97 -0.35 -2.26
CA LEU A 521 -0.89 0.99 -1.65
C LEU A 521 -2.24 1.39 -1.03
N GLY A 522 -3.33 1.25 -1.78
CA GLY A 522 -4.70 1.54 -1.33
C GLY A 522 -5.20 0.66 -0.19
N LEU A 523 -4.60 -0.52 0.06
CA LEU A 523 -4.92 -1.32 1.25
C LEU A 523 -4.30 -0.73 2.54
N PHE A 524 -3.22 0.05 2.43
CA PHE A 524 -2.47 0.59 3.58
C PHE A 524 -2.52 2.12 3.73
N SER A 525 -2.90 2.88 2.70
CA SER A 525 -3.11 4.33 2.71
C SER A 525 -4.54 4.69 2.28
N ASN A 526 -4.89 5.98 2.32
CA ASN A 526 -6.13 6.49 1.70
C ASN A 526 -5.87 6.80 0.21
N HIS A 527 -5.33 5.84 -0.55
CA HIS A 527 -5.02 6.07 -1.97
C HIS A 527 -6.27 5.95 -2.85
N GLU A 528 -6.45 6.92 -3.74
CA GLU A 528 -7.72 7.15 -4.43
C GLU A 528 -7.56 7.10 -5.95
N VAL A 529 -6.66 7.92 -6.48
CA VAL A 529 -6.42 8.12 -7.92
C VAL A 529 -5.66 6.92 -8.50
N GLU A 530 -6.22 6.26 -9.51
CA GLU A 530 -5.51 5.19 -10.24
C GLU A 530 -4.18 5.72 -10.78
N ILE A 531 -3.09 5.02 -10.45
CA ILE A 531 -1.71 5.41 -10.79
C ILE A 531 -1.54 5.46 -12.31
N ASP A 532 -1.53 6.66 -12.91
CA ASP A 532 -1.65 6.80 -14.38
C ASP A 532 -0.38 6.51 -15.20
N HIS A 533 0.59 5.78 -14.66
CA HIS A 533 1.89 5.58 -15.31
C HIS A 533 2.40 4.13 -15.20
N ASP A 534 2.66 3.51 -16.35
CA ASP A 534 3.02 2.10 -16.49
C ASP A 534 4.48 1.78 -16.14
N SER A 535 5.33 2.80 -16.05
CA SER A 535 6.77 2.73 -15.73
C SER A 535 7.09 2.88 -14.23
N GLY A 536 6.07 2.93 -13.38
CA GLY A 536 6.20 3.24 -11.95
C GLY A 536 6.87 2.16 -11.11
N CYS A 537 8.03 2.50 -10.54
CA CYS A 537 8.82 1.64 -9.67
C CYS A 537 8.43 1.75 -8.18
N ALA A 538 8.07 2.95 -7.74
CA ALA A 538 7.81 3.26 -6.34
C ALA A 538 6.95 4.52 -6.14
N PHE A 539 6.19 4.54 -5.05
CA PHE A 539 5.16 5.54 -4.74
C PHE A 539 5.11 5.85 -3.24
N VAL A 540 4.69 7.06 -2.89
CA VAL A 540 4.40 7.48 -1.50
C VAL A 540 3.07 8.22 -1.46
N GLU A 541 2.14 7.75 -0.63
CA GLU A 541 0.84 8.42 -0.42
C GLU A 541 0.33 8.28 1.02
N ASN A 542 -0.18 9.38 1.59
CA ASN A 542 -0.70 9.46 2.96
C ASN A 542 0.30 8.91 4.02
N GLY A 543 1.60 9.08 3.77
CA GLY A 543 2.69 8.61 4.64
C GLY A 543 3.13 7.15 4.48
N ILE A 544 2.60 6.42 3.49
CA ILE A 544 2.98 5.04 3.21
C ILE A 544 3.77 4.98 1.90
N CYS A 545 4.94 4.36 1.94
CA CYS A 545 5.78 4.07 0.79
C CYS A 545 5.53 2.63 0.30
N ALA A 546 5.36 2.46 -1.02
CA ALA A 546 5.29 1.18 -1.69
C ALA A 546 6.32 1.15 -2.84
N TYR A 547 7.21 0.16 -2.87
CA TYR A 547 8.27 0.08 -3.90
C TYR A 547 8.60 -1.37 -4.31
N ARG A 548 9.03 -1.57 -5.56
CA ARG A 548 9.48 -2.87 -6.09
C ARG A 548 10.84 -3.26 -5.52
N MET A 549 10.97 -4.51 -5.05
CA MET A 549 12.18 -5.01 -4.38
C MET A 549 13.44 -5.03 -5.25
N ILE A 550 13.32 -5.03 -6.58
CA ILE A 550 14.46 -4.82 -7.49
C ILE A 550 15.27 -3.53 -7.18
N LEU A 551 14.67 -2.53 -6.52
CA LEU A 551 15.39 -1.32 -6.08
C LEU A 551 16.29 -1.54 -4.85
N ASP A 552 16.03 -2.55 -4.00
CA ASP A 552 16.91 -2.92 -2.88
C ASP A 552 18.19 -3.56 -3.42
N ASP A 553 18.05 -4.56 -4.29
CA ASP A 553 19.13 -5.36 -4.86
C ASP A 553 18.70 -5.94 -6.23
N LEU A 554 19.65 -5.98 -7.17
CA LEU A 554 19.45 -6.56 -8.51
C LEU A 554 19.83 -8.05 -8.53
N ALA A 555 20.38 -8.59 -7.44
CA ALA A 555 20.66 -10.01 -7.31
C ALA A 555 19.38 -10.86 -7.34
N VAL A 556 19.26 -11.70 -8.36
CA VAL A 556 18.34 -12.85 -8.36
C VAL A 556 18.80 -13.81 -7.26
N ARG A 557 17.99 -13.95 -6.20
CA ARG A 557 18.30 -14.78 -5.01
C ARG A 557 17.47 -16.07 -4.96
N ASP A 558 16.54 -16.22 -5.89
CA ASP A 558 15.59 -17.31 -6.08
C ASP A 558 15.66 -17.81 -7.53
N ASP A 559 15.52 -19.12 -7.77
CA ASP A 559 15.67 -19.74 -9.11
C ASP A 559 14.67 -19.21 -10.17
N THR A 560 13.66 -18.44 -9.74
CA THR A 560 12.58 -17.90 -10.57
C THR A 560 12.60 -16.38 -10.72
N GLY A 561 13.42 -15.65 -9.95
CA GLY A 561 13.51 -14.18 -9.95
C GLY A 561 12.25 -13.43 -9.50
N ILE A 562 11.22 -14.10 -8.97
CA ILE A 562 9.94 -13.49 -8.57
C ILE A 562 10.16 -12.44 -7.47
N MET A 563 11.18 -12.62 -6.61
CA MET A 563 11.51 -11.65 -5.56
C MET A 563 11.75 -10.24 -6.10
N LEU A 564 12.25 -10.07 -7.34
CA LEU A 564 12.47 -8.76 -7.95
C LEU A 564 11.17 -7.98 -8.18
N ALA A 565 10.06 -8.69 -8.41
CA ALA A 565 8.74 -8.12 -8.70
C ALA A 565 7.84 -7.99 -7.47
N GLN A 566 8.28 -8.45 -6.30
CA GLN A 566 7.57 -8.22 -5.03
C GLN A 566 7.61 -6.74 -4.63
N ILE A 567 6.59 -6.32 -3.88
CA ILE A 567 6.42 -4.94 -3.42
C ILE A 567 6.70 -4.89 -1.91
N ARG A 568 7.62 -4.04 -1.45
CA ARG A 568 7.74 -3.71 -0.02
C ARG A 568 6.81 -2.54 0.29
N ILE A 569 6.07 -2.63 1.41
CA ILE A 569 5.24 -1.53 1.93
C ILE A 569 5.65 -1.20 3.37
N LEU A 570 5.91 0.08 3.62
CA LEU A 570 6.35 0.62 4.92
C LEU A 570 5.88 2.06 5.14
N PRO A 571 5.92 2.60 6.37
CA PRO A 571 5.71 4.02 6.61
C PRO A 571 6.94 4.87 6.23
N GLY A 572 6.69 6.07 5.71
CA GLY A 572 7.68 7.10 5.40
C GLY A 572 7.71 7.53 3.93
N GLN A 573 8.84 8.09 3.51
CA GLN A 573 9.00 8.77 2.23
C GLN A 573 10.09 8.13 1.36
N MET A 574 10.18 8.54 0.09
CA MET A 574 11.33 8.23 -0.76
C MET A 574 12.22 9.47 -0.78
N VAL A 575 13.51 9.31 -0.51
CA VAL A 575 14.43 10.44 -0.35
C VAL A 575 15.68 10.22 -1.20
N TRP A 576 16.00 11.22 -2.02
CA TRP A 576 17.24 11.32 -2.80
C TRP A 576 17.88 12.68 -2.52
N SER A 577 19.19 12.72 -2.27
CA SER A 577 19.92 13.96 -1.94
C SER A 577 19.37 14.78 -0.74
N ASN A 578 18.55 14.15 0.11
CA ASN A 578 17.71 14.72 1.19
C ASN A 578 16.40 15.42 0.75
N THR A 579 16.09 15.45 -0.55
CA THR A 579 14.81 15.89 -1.10
C THR A 579 13.81 14.71 -1.13
N PRO A 580 12.55 14.89 -0.67
CA PRO A 580 11.54 13.84 -0.71
C PRO A 580 10.81 13.81 -2.07
N PHE A 581 10.57 12.61 -2.58
CA PHE A 581 9.84 12.35 -3.82
C PHE A 581 8.59 11.49 -3.56
N SER A 582 7.50 11.78 -4.26
CA SER A 582 6.26 11.00 -4.20
C SER A 582 6.24 9.82 -5.19
N ARG A 583 7.12 9.81 -6.20
CA ARG A 583 7.09 8.86 -7.31
C ARG A 583 8.47 8.59 -7.92
N ILE A 584 8.73 7.33 -8.29
CA ILE A 584 9.92 6.88 -9.02
C ILE A 584 9.49 6.08 -10.26
N GLU A 585 10.12 6.33 -11.41
CA GLU A 585 9.74 5.80 -12.73
C GLU A 585 10.95 5.31 -13.55
N ASP A 586 10.77 4.32 -14.44
CA ASP A 586 11.84 3.87 -15.34
C ASP A 586 12.39 5.03 -16.20
N MET A 587 13.71 5.21 -16.17
CA MET A 587 14.44 6.13 -17.04
C MET A 587 14.73 5.46 -18.37
N TYR A 588 13.83 5.64 -19.34
CA TYR A 588 14.12 5.33 -20.73
C TYR A 588 15.29 6.22 -21.21
N VAL A 589 16.44 5.57 -21.46
CA VAL A 589 17.63 6.20 -22.04
C VAL A 589 17.74 5.68 -23.47
N ASP A 590 17.90 6.58 -24.43
CA ASP A 590 18.19 6.21 -25.81
C ASP A 590 19.54 5.48 -25.86
N HIS A 591 19.50 4.17 -26.09
CA HIS A 591 20.70 3.39 -26.34
C HIS A 591 21.29 3.80 -27.69
N PRO A 592 22.58 4.19 -27.77
CA PRO A 592 23.32 4.08 -29.02
C PRO A 592 23.26 2.64 -29.53
N ASP A 593 23.32 2.45 -30.86
CA ASP A 593 23.34 1.14 -31.51
C ASP A 593 24.66 0.39 -31.21
N TYR A 594 24.82 -0.07 -29.97
CA TYR A 594 25.95 -0.88 -29.53
C TYR A 594 25.81 -2.28 -30.10
N CYS A 595 26.52 -2.55 -31.19
CA CYS A 595 26.79 -3.92 -31.61
C CYS A 595 27.63 -4.59 -30.49
N TRP A 596 27.08 -5.60 -29.83
CA TRP A 596 27.78 -6.46 -28.84
C TRP A 596 28.58 -7.58 -29.54
N ILE A 597 28.87 -7.36 -30.81
CA ILE A 597 29.24 -8.32 -31.83
C ILE A 597 30.31 -7.65 -32.71
N ASP A 598 31.40 -8.35 -33.02
CA ASP A 598 32.49 -7.88 -33.89
C ASP A 598 32.18 -8.01 -35.39
N ASP A 599 33.11 -7.55 -36.21
CA ASP A 599 33.04 -7.58 -37.67
C ASP A 599 32.93 -9.01 -38.27
N ASP A 600 33.20 -10.05 -37.48
CA ASP A 600 33.11 -11.47 -37.88
C ASP A 600 31.79 -12.15 -37.36
N ASP A 601 30.83 -11.35 -36.89
CA ASP A 601 29.50 -11.72 -36.33
C ASP A 601 29.53 -12.39 -34.93
N ARG A 602 30.58 -12.16 -34.12
CA ARG A 602 30.78 -12.87 -32.85
C ARG A 602 30.94 -11.98 -31.62
N ILE A 603 30.72 -12.55 -30.45
CA ILE A 603 30.78 -11.80 -29.19
C ILE A 603 32.22 -11.58 -28.70
N VAL A 604 32.53 -10.33 -28.30
CA VAL A 604 33.87 -9.87 -27.87
C VAL A 604 33.99 -9.85 -26.33
N PRO A 605 34.58 -10.87 -25.66
CA PRO A 605 34.50 -11.09 -24.21
C PRO A 605 34.68 -9.86 -23.31
N ASP A 606 35.71 -9.05 -23.55
CA ASP A 606 36.10 -7.93 -22.68
C ASP A 606 35.01 -6.85 -22.58
N GLU A 607 34.12 -6.73 -23.58
CA GLU A 607 33.13 -5.66 -23.69
C GLU A 607 31.91 -5.86 -22.78
N LEU A 608 32.00 -6.83 -21.88
CA LEU A 608 30.83 -7.55 -21.37
C LEU A 608 31.00 -7.98 -19.90
N GLU A 609 32.24 -7.91 -19.42
CA GLU A 609 32.60 -7.77 -18.01
C GLU A 609 32.10 -6.43 -17.45
N PHE A 610 30.77 -6.27 -17.40
CA PHE A 610 30.12 -5.24 -16.61
C PHE A 610 30.44 -5.42 -15.14
N GLY A 611 30.86 -4.34 -14.49
CA GLY A 611 31.08 -4.27 -13.05
C GLY A 611 29.78 -4.31 -12.25
N LYS A 612 29.84 -3.88 -10.99
CA LYS A 612 28.65 -3.80 -10.13
C LYS A 612 27.63 -2.79 -10.66
N PRO A 613 26.32 -3.05 -10.55
CA PRO A 613 25.31 -2.07 -10.93
C PRO A 613 25.40 -0.83 -10.05
N SER A 614 25.31 0.34 -10.67
CA SER A 614 25.14 1.65 -10.04
C SER A 614 23.79 2.23 -10.42
N LEU A 615 23.16 3.01 -9.54
CA LEU A 615 21.87 3.62 -9.81
C LEU A 615 22.05 4.99 -10.49
N LEU A 616 21.58 5.13 -11.72
CA LEU A 616 21.42 6.44 -12.36
C LEU A 616 20.06 7.03 -11.97
N LEU A 617 20.07 8.31 -11.59
CA LEU A 617 18.91 9.06 -11.15
C LEU A 617 18.87 10.43 -11.86
N GLU A 618 17.70 10.80 -12.38
CA GLU A 618 17.46 12.09 -13.05
C GLU A 618 16.18 12.71 -12.46
N GLU A 619 16.26 13.97 -12.06
CA GLU A 619 15.12 14.70 -11.53
C GLU A 619 14.16 15.14 -12.66
N SER A 620 12.89 14.76 -12.56
CA SER A 620 11.82 15.25 -13.41
C SER A 620 10.85 16.11 -12.59
N THR A 621 10.09 16.97 -13.26
CA THR A 621 9.16 17.94 -12.63
C THR A 621 8.04 17.33 -11.77
N ARG A 622 7.90 15.99 -11.74
CA ARG A 622 6.87 15.25 -11.01
C ARG A 622 7.35 13.93 -10.38
N SER A 623 8.59 13.51 -10.64
CA SER A 623 9.08 12.16 -10.36
C SER A 623 10.61 12.10 -10.40
N LEU A 624 11.17 11.09 -9.77
CA LEU A 624 12.59 10.75 -9.93
C LEU A 624 12.69 9.59 -10.96
N LYS A 625 13.37 9.81 -12.08
CA LYS A 625 13.60 8.73 -13.05
C LYS A 625 14.77 7.86 -12.59
N VAL A 626 14.70 6.55 -12.82
CA VAL A 626 15.72 5.57 -12.38
C VAL A 626 16.09 4.55 -13.46
N SER A 627 17.38 4.23 -13.57
CA SER A 627 17.89 3.08 -14.33
C SER A 627 19.13 2.51 -13.63
N PHE A 628 19.32 1.19 -13.67
CA PHE A 628 20.61 0.61 -13.29
C PHE A 628 21.58 0.77 -14.45
N GLN A 629 22.70 1.46 -14.20
CA GLN A 629 23.85 1.48 -15.09
C GLN A 629 24.82 0.37 -14.73
N LEU A 630 25.30 -0.33 -15.76
CA LEU A 630 26.32 -1.37 -15.70
C LEU A 630 27.45 -0.94 -16.65
N LEU A 631 28.61 -0.59 -16.09
CA LEU A 631 29.79 -0.13 -16.84
C LEU A 631 30.76 -1.30 -17.07
N ASN A 632 31.23 -1.51 -18.31
CA ASN A 632 32.23 -2.54 -18.63
C ASN A 632 33.68 -2.01 -18.55
N SER A 633 34.65 -2.91 -18.72
CA SER A 633 36.09 -2.59 -18.77
C SER A 633 36.48 -1.59 -19.88
N ARG A 634 35.71 -1.54 -20.99
CA ARG A 634 35.92 -0.65 -22.15
C ARG A 634 35.09 0.65 -22.11
N GLY A 635 34.41 0.96 -21.00
CA GLY A 635 33.60 2.16 -20.83
C GLY A 635 32.20 2.17 -21.48
N ARG A 636 31.71 1.07 -22.07
CA ARG A 636 30.30 0.98 -22.52
C ARG A 636 29.38 0.88 -21.30
N ILE A 637 28.20 1.51 -21.41
CA ILE A 637 27.17 1.50 -20.38
C ILE A 637 25.96 0.73 -20.88
N LEU A 638 25.59 -0.30 -20.12
CA LEU A 638 24.32 -1.00 -20.22
C LEU A 638 23.33 -0.38 -19.24
N HIS A 639 22.14 -0.04 -19.73
CA HIS A 639 21.01 0.41 -18.92
C HIS A 639 20.01 -0.74 -18.71
N ILE A 640 19.54 -0.91 -17.47
CA ILE A 640 18.44 -1.81 -17.12
C ILE A 640 17.32 -0.97 -16.49
N LEU A 641 16.08 -1.23 -16.90
CA LEU A 641 14.87 -0.52 -16.48
C LEU A 641 14.16 -1.33 -15.38
N PRO A 642 14.07 -0.84 -14.13
CA PRO A 642 13.61 -1.66 -13.00
C PRO A 642 12.17 -2.21 -13.13
N THR A 643 11.21 -1.38 -13.53
CA THR A 643 9.80 -1.78 -13.68
C THR A 643 9.61 -2.72 -14.86
N TYR A 644 10.15 -2.38 -16.03
CA TYR A 644 10.10 -3.24 -17.20
C TYR A 644 10.70 -4.63 -16.94
N THR A 645 11.89 -4.70 -16.32
CA THR A 645 12.55 -5.97 -15.97
C THR A 645 11.68 -6.83 -15.05
N ALA A 646 11.09 -6.24 -14.01
CA ALA A 646 10.22 -6.94 -13.09
C ALA A 646 8.88 -7.38 -13.72
N ASN A 647 8.39 -6.68 -14.74
CA ASN A 647 7.17 -7.06 -15.47
C ASN A 647 7.43 -8.22 -16.46
N GLU A 648 8.55 -8.20 -17.19
CA GLU A 648 8.97 -9.27 -18.11
C GLU A 648 9.14 -10.62 -17.39
N VAL A 649 9.75 -10.62 -16.20
CA VAL A 649 9.89 -11.81 -15.34
C VAL A 649 8.52 -12.41 -14.99
N LEU A 650 7.53 -11.57 -14.62
CA LEU A 650 6.18 -12.04 -14.31
C LEU A 650 5.41 -12.53 -15.53
N GLU A 651 5.51 -11.85 -16.69
CA GLU A 651 4.75 -12.22 -17.89
C GLU A 651 5.14 -13.61 -18.44
N HIS A 652 6.39 -14.00 -18.26
CA HIS A 652 6.95 -15.17 -18.93
C HIS A 652 7.12 -16.41 -18.04
N HIS A 653 6.84 -16.30 -16.75
CA HIS A 653 6.96 -17.40 -15.78
C HIS A 653 6.05 -18.61 -16.08
N GLY A 654 4.84 -18.41 -16.63
CA GLY A 654 3.81 -19.47 -16.77
C GLY A 654 3.59 -20.10 -18.14
N LEU A 655 4.33 -19.70 -19.18
CA LEU A 655 4.05 -20.04 -20.58
C LEU A 655 4.68 -21.40 -21.02
N VAL A 656 4.85 -22.36 -20.09
CA VAL A 656 6.06 -23.23 -20.02
C VAL A 656 5.82 -24.69 -19.49
N THR A 657 5.68 -25.73 -20.34
CA THR A 657 5.70 -27.23 -20.06
C THR A 657 5.99 -28.02 -21.37
N CYS A 658 6.56 -29.25 -21.47
CA CYS A 658 7.33 -29.78 -22.68
C CYS A 658 6.78 -30.88 -23.68
N ASP A 659 6.81 -30.65 -25.03
CA ASP A 659 6.02 -31.35 -26.11
C ASP A 659 6.29 -32.86 -26.32
N HIS A 660 7.52 -33.33 -26.11
CA HIS A 660 7.89 -34.75 -26.25
C HIS A 660 7.76 -35.56 -24.94
N ARG A 661 7.07 -35.00 -23.94
CA ARG A 661 6.54 -35.69 -22.75
C ARG A 661 5.08 -35.23 -22.57
N PRO A 662 4.17 -35.99 -21.93
CA PRO A 662 2.73 -35.68 -21.97
C PRO A 662 2.27 -34.53 -21.03
N ASN A 663 2.89 -33.36 -21.16
CA ASN A 663 2.36 -32.02 -20.90
C ASN A 663 3.27 -31.03 -21.64
N ILE A 664 2.75 -30.21 -22.56
CA ILE A 664 3.30 -30.13 -23.93
C ILE A 664 3.66 -28.69 -24.42
N PHE A 665 4.93 -28.44 -24.81
CA PHE A 665 5.53 -27.10 -25.12
C PHE A 665 5.25 -26.74 -26.57
N ARG A 666 4.26 -25.88 -26.74
CA ARG A 666 4.21 -24.92 -27.84
C ARG A 666 4.28 -23.54 -27.18
N GLY A 667 5.47 -23.01 -26.94
CA GLY A 667 6.77 -23.57 -27.29
C GLY A 667 7.87 -23.03 -26.39
N ASN A 668 9.08 -23.53 -26.64
CA ASN A 668 10.34 -22.85 -26.42
C ASN A 668 10.16 -21.35 -26.04
N ARG A 669 10.49 -20.97 -24.80
CA ARG A 669 10.75 -19.57 -24.40
C ARG A 669 12.01 -19.39 -23.58
N ALA A 670 12.80 -20.45 -23.46
CA ALA A 670 14.16 -20.41 -23.00
C ALA A 670 15.12 -19.71 -24.01
N ILE A 671 14.89 -18.47 -24.45
CA ILE A 671 15.86 -17.54 -25.11
C ILE A 671 15.29 -16.13 -25.27
N GLY A 672 16.11 -15.09 -25.45
CA GLY A 672 17.55 -15.09 -25.71
C GLY A 672 18.44 -14.72 -24.55
N GLU A 673 19.50 -15.52 -24.34
CA GLU A 673 20.93 -15.15 -24.12
C GLU A 673 21.71 -15.09 -22.74
N GLY A 674 21.82 -16.21 -21.97
CA GLY A 674 22.90 -16.57 -20.98
C GLY A 674 23.44 -18.04 -21.04
N MET A 675 24.54 -18.31 -21.77
CA MET A 675 24.78 -19.56 -22.55
C MET A 675 24.87 -20.91 -21.82
N HIS A 676 24.36 -21.92 -22.52
CA HIS A 676 24.76 -23.32 -22.53
C HIS A 676 24.81 -23.82 -23.98
N PHE A 677 25.92 -23.52 -24.66
CA PHE A 677 26.22 -23.96 -26.02
C PHE A 677 26.16 -25.51 -26.16
N GLN A 678 25.67 -26.02 -27.30
CA GLN A 678 25.64 -27.45 -27.66
C GLN A 678 26.00 -27.65 -29.14
N VAL A 679 27.16 -28.23 -29.43
CA VAL A 679 27.68 -28.30 -30.82
C VAL A 679 27.27 -29.60 -31.52
N GLN A 680 26.73 -29.49 -32.74
CA GLN A 680 26.25 -30.59 -33.58
C GLN A 680 26.73 -30.42 -35.02
N ASN A 681 26.98 -31.50 -35.77
CA ASN A 681 27.37 -31.40 -37.18
C ASN A 681 26.16 -31.66 -38.09
N ILE A 682 25.80 -30.68 -38.93
CA ILE A 682 24.65 -30.74 -39.83
C ILE A 682 25.14 -30.59 -41.28
N HIS A 683 24.95 -31.64 -42.08
CA HIS A 683 25.37 -31.72 -43.48
C HIS A 683 26.86 -31.37 -43.76
N GLY A 684 27.76 -31.56 -42.79
CA GLY A 684 29.18 -31.31 -42.96
C GLY A 684 29.67 -29.94 -42.45
N ARG A 685 28.82 -29.17 -41.76
CA ARG A 685 29.23 -27.99 -40.98
C ARG A 685 28.84 -28.08 -39.53
N GLU A 686 29.55 -27.31 -38.73
CA GLU A 686 29.41 -27.22 -37.29
C GLU A 686 28.32 -26.20 -36.91
N VAL A 687 27.39 -26.64 -36.07
CA VAL A 687 26.18 -25.91 -35.66
C VAL A 687 26.03 -26.05 -34.16
N THR A 688 26.44 -25.01 -33.46
CA THR A 688 26.15 -24.79 -32.06
C THR A 688 24.66 -24.51 -31.88
N THR A 689 24.08 -24.91 -30.76
CA THR A 689 22.72 -24.57 -30.33
C THR A 689 22.72 -24.15 -28.86
N TYR A 690 21.60 -23.60 -28.38
CA TYR A 690 21.53 -23.00 -27.06
C TYR A 690 20.08 -22.93 -26.51
N ARG A 691 19.91 -22.75 -25.18
CA ARG A 691 18.66 -22.65 -24.39
C ARG A 691 18.79 -21.76 -23.10
N ALA A 692 18.34 -20.49 -23.10
CA ALA A 692 18.31 -19.50 -21.98
C ALA A 692 17.01 -19.50 -21.16
N PRO A 693 16.94 -20.08 -19.95
CA PRO A 693 15.69 -20.44 -19.26
C PRO A 693 14.48 -19.48 -19.41
N PRO A 694 13.25 -20.01 -19.58
CA PRO A 694 12.06 -19.20 -19.86
C PRO A 694 11.84 -18.09 -18.83
N GLY A 695 11.61 -16.86 -19.32
CA GLY A 695 11.52 -15.65 -18.51
C GLY A 695 12.84 -14.90 -18.33
N ALA A 696 13.99 -15.51 -18.62
CA ALA A 696 15.29 -14.85 -18.49
C ALA A 696 15.73 -14.07 -19.74
N SER A 697 14.87 -13.93 -20.76
CA SER A 697 15.14 -13.47 -22.14
C SER A 697 15.57 -11.99 -22.33
N ALA A 698 15.97 -11.33 -21.25
CA ALA A 698 16.68 -10.05 -21.22
C ALA A 698 17.91 -10.13 -20.31
N PHE A 699 17.81 -10.85 -19.18
CA PHE A 699 18.85 -10.94 -18.16
C PHE A 699 19.93 -11.96 -18.53
N ALA A 700 19.50 -13.20 -18.70
CA ALA A 700 20.12 -14.12 -19.63
C ALA A 700 19.65 -13.74 -21.05
N ALA A 701 19.88 -12.47 -21.45
CA ALA A 701 20.21 -11.98 -22.81
C ALA A 701 21.57 -11.25 -22.80
N LEU A 702 21.69 -10.40 -21.79
CA LEU A 702 22.88 -9.66 -21.37
C LEU A 702 23.93 -10.57 -20.72
N THR A 703 23.97 -11.87 -21.08
CA THR A 703 24.86 -12.90 -20.54
C THR A 703 25.51 -13.80 -21.64
N ILE A 704 25.20 -13.61 -22.92
CA ILE A 704 25.92 -14.24 -24.08
C ILE A 704 26.43 -13.23 -25.06
N ALA A 705 25.75 -12.09 -25.13
CA ALA A 705 26.42 -10.82 -25.01
C ALA A 705 27.46 -10.74 -23.85
N LYS A 706 27.92 -11.83 -23.20
CA LYS A 706 29.08 -11.95 -22.31
C LYS A 706 30.01 -13.16 -22.57
N MET A 707 29.92 -13.87 -23.70
CA MET A 707 30.67 -15.13 -23.90
C MET A 707 31.95 -15.00 -24.76
N PRO A 708 33.00 -15.82 -24.53
CA PRO A 708 34.37 -15.45 -24.93
C PRO A 708 34.86 -15.99 -26.29
N VAL A 709 33.98 -16.32 -27.24
CA VAL A 709 34.35 -17.14 -28.41
C VAL A 709 33.95 -16.50 -29.73
N THR A 710 34.96 -16.17 -30.52
CA THR A 710 34.84 -15.60 -31.86
C THR A 710 34.81 -16.68 -32.94
N ASP A 711 33.67 -17.39 -33.16
CA ASP A 711 33.52 -18.31 -34.33
C ASP A 711 32.10 -18.69 -34.92
N TYR A 712 30.98 -17.92 -34.76
CA TYR A 712 29.61 -18.38 -35.17
C TYR A 712 28.58 -17.32 -35.68
N ASP A 713 27.75 -17.66 -36.68
CA ASP A 713 26.52 -16.93 -37.13
C ASP A 713 25.29 -17.21 -36.20
N VAL A 714 24.45 -16.22 -35.83
CA VAL A 714 23.42 -16.37 -34.76
C VAL A 714 21.94 -16.48 -35.24
N VAL A 715 21.12 -17.42 -34.70
CA VAL A 715 19.74 -17.75 -35.21
C VAL A 715 18.70 -18.15 -34.13
N CYS A 716 17.70 -17.31 -33.80
CA CYS A 716 16.76 -17.54 -32.67
C CYS A 716 15.43 -18.29 -33.05
N ASN A 717 14.91 -19.23 -32.24
CA ASN A 717 13.68 -20.03 -32.55
C ASN A 717 12.80 -20.53 -31.36
N ASN A 718 11.50 -20.22 -31.39
CA ASN A 718 10.51 -20.46 -30.32
C ASN A 718 9.59 -21.72 -30.48
N LYS A 719 10.11 -22.92 -30.81
CA LYS A 719 9.30 -24.19 -30.78
C LYS A 719 9.70 -25.33 -29.80
N CYS A 720 10.57 -26.25 -30.18
CA CYS A 720 11.28 -27.22 -29.33
C CYS A 720 12.75 -27.27 -29.83
N MET A 721 13.73 -27.74 -29.05
CA MET A 721 15.14 -27.81 -29.52
C MET A 721 15.27 -28.55 -30.87
N GLU A 722 14.54 -29.66 -31.05
CA GLU A 722 14.47 -30.41 -32.31
C GLU A 722 13.84 -29.59 -33.46
N CYS A 723 12.81 -28.78 -33.17
CA CYS A 723 12.19 -27.88 -34.16
C CYS A 723 13.07 -26.65 -34.50
N ALA A 724 13.96 -26.25 -33.62
CA ALA A 724 14.90 -25.15 -33.86
C ALA A 724 15.99 -25.57 -34.84
N LEU A 725 16.62 -26.73 -34.59
CA LEU A 725 17.56 -27.41 -35.48
C LEU A 725 17.03 -27.54 -36.93
N HIS A 726 15.76 -27.93 -37.07
CA HIS A 726 15.16 -28.16 -38.38
C HIS A 726 14.97 -26.87 -39.23
N THR A 727 14.95 -25.68 -38.62
CA THR A 727 14.87 -24.40 -39.37
C THR A 727 16.23 -24.02 -39.98
N ALA A 728 17.32 -24.13 -39.24
CA ALA A 728 18.66 -23.76 -39.73
C ALA A 728 19.07 -24.58 -40.97
N ALA A 729 18.73 -25.87 -40.99
CA ALA A 729 18.97 -26.77 -42.12
C ALA A 729 18.31 -26.35 -43.46
N ARG A 730 17.41 -25.34 -43.46
CA ARG A 730 16.86 -24.74 -44.70
C ARG A 730 17.57 -23.46 -45.17
N LEU A 731 18.30 -22.78 -44.28
CA LEU A 731 19.08 -21.57 -44.62
C LEU A 731 20.45 -21.91 -45.25
N TYR A 732 20.89 -23.15 -45.01
CA TYR A 732 22.06 -23.91 -45.49
C TYR A 732 22.83 -23.47 -46.76
N TYR A 733 22.23 -22.82 -47.75
CA TYR A 733 22.86 -22.49 -49.04
C TYR A 733 23.48 -21.08 -49.14
N ARG A 734 23.55 -20.29 -48.05
CA ARG A 734 23.93 -18.86 -48.13
C ARG A 734 25.09 -18.34 -47.26
N SER A 735 25.53 -19.06 -46.23
CA SER A 735 26.65 -18.64 -45.35
C SER A 735 27.93 -19.44 -45.63
N THR A 736 29.09 -18.95 -45.20
CA THR A 736 30.38 -19.67 -45.15
C THR A 736 30.86 -20.06 -43.75
N GLN A 737 30.26 -19.54 -42.67
CA GLN A 737 30.68 -19.77 -41.27
C GLN A 737 29.98 -20.97 -40.60
N PRO A 738 30.38 -21.34 -39.35
CA PRO A 738 29.58 -22.13 -38.40
C PRO A 738 28.33 -21.38 -37.93
N LEU A 739 27.37 -22.08 -37.32
CA LEU A 739 26.08 -21.51 -36.88
C LEU A 739 25.83 -21.68 -35.37
N LEU A 740 24.96 -20.84 -34.82
CA LEU A 740 24.55 -20.78 -33.43
C LEU A 740 23.01 -20.65 -33.32
N ILE A 741 22.33 -21.76 -33.07
CA ILE A 741 20.87 -21.80 -32.96
C ILE A 741 20.43 -21.49 -31.53
N VAL A 742 19.96 -20.27 -31.36
CA VAL A 742 19.36 -19.74 -30.15
C VAL A 742 17.93 -20.35 -30.03
N SER A 743 17.85 -21.64 -29.69
CA SER A 743 16.59 -22.38 -29.51
C SER A 743 15.97 -22.11 -28.16
N TYR A 744 14.78 -21.51 -28.12
CA TYR A 744 14.14 -21.22 -26.85
C TYR A 744 13.72 -22.53 -26.08
#